data_AF-A0A944P931-F1
#
_entry.id   AF-A0A944P931-F1
#
_cell.length_a   1.000
_cell.length_b   1.000
_cell.length_c   1.000
_cell.angle_alpha   90.00
_cell.angle_beta   90.00
_cell.angle_gamma   90.00
#
_symmetry.space_group_name_H-M   'P 1'
#
loop_
_entity.id
_entity.type
_entity.pdbx_description
1 polymer ?
#
loop_
_entity_poly.entity_id
_entity_poly.type
_entity_poly.pdbx_seq_one_letter_code
_entity_poly.pdbx_strand_id
1 'polypeptide(L)'
;MTGEGVADGPAREEDADKLASVLRVLRDAGHDLDPQQVLDVLWLAGRLPAGPELPLARTLAVERSGSAPCGERAAAAEPAPDGPPGPPAAETEQADRAAPELFAAPLRTAARPQPPPPRFEAAGSPSRERSALPLRVPEFKGLADELALGRALRPLKQKRPSRWRRQLDEAATAALLAETGLPDVVMRPARERWLDLVLVVDDGLSMLLWHRLAAELRTMMQRLGAFRSVRFFGLDTRGAGPPLLTGRPFDPGSGRMSATVVTDPSGQTLIMVVSDGMGAAWRQGSMHDVLQGWAEAGPVALVHALPPHLWEGSGIQAERWQATTHRPGGASAAWEITDRVLPAGLADFTGVPVPVLEPSPAAARDWARLLTSPGTTVELPLLARPRLHAAVGLARTAGEVQSFRDAATPGAYRLAAHLAAVSPVSVPVMRLVQSAVPWRAGTGDLAEVFLGGLLRQVEAPVTGPLPAQHRVFDFDEEVRGSLLDTVPRAELLRTSRDIGRSLERLAGRSPDFPAWLAHPDGVERLPAAFRSFTVVERRLLARFGVTLPRRADPSPALGEEPAVEASGPGDWGPTLPSDPERLGPYRLLGRRPGSRTVVYLGRDDQGGTAAVRVARPELPAATAQLLTTEAEALRRLNGRYAPALLATGLTDRPAWIAVQLVAPGSGQAKPPLLRELVRAVPPGRQSALDILGSLTLGWHLAGALSLCHLQGLVPARLTADTVIVTGRSVLLAGLSDCAVDGEYAGSGPAPTQADSVRELGELLRLISTKRTPALHTSQDMQLWQGDSWQPLRDQVLRCLDPDPARRPSASETAGVLARYVSVVSQRMPDSGATVAGTVGARGAARRPPVHEEASAARSSPRAAARALGLPALRRRGETQELLERAGRSLTYSRRVTVVGAHHSCGRITTTHVLGSVLAAVRGRPVLALDGAPAAGEVYARLARRNPATVRDLTTLPVDAPYEAVRRFTTPLPSGLEVLAHSASHSSASPAYPDEYRRVLDIADRHYPVVLTDWAPARLEESVQVVLDATDRLVLCCTTGADSLTAARATLDTVEELGYPALSRNTVVVATRLSGMEAVIARDGEVRMRFPNGGGPVFVPFDPHLSSSGVVDVGRLRSRSVKAFLELAARVVDEVPEDGPDG
;
A
#
# COMPACT_ATOMS: atom_id res chain seq x y z
N MET A 1 2.19 27.35 -48.02
CA MET A 1 2.23 28.80 -48.32
C MET A 1 0.78 29.24 -48.35
N THR A 2 0.25 30.15 -47.52
CA THR A 2 0.76 31.16 -46.59
C THR A 2 -0.10 31.08 -45.32
N GLY A 3 0.51 30.88 -44.15
CA GLY A 3 -0.19 30.88 -42.86
C GLY A 3 0.07 32.18 -42.14
N GLU A 4 -0.91 33.09 -42.15
CA GLU A 4 -0.97 34.20 -41.20
C GLU A 4 -1.47 33.66 -39.85
N GLY A 5 -0.67 33.86 -38.82
CA GLY A 5 -1.01 33.52 -37.44
C GLY A 5 -2.02 34.52 -36.89
N VAL A 6 -3.18 34.01 -36.48
CA VAL A 6 -4.11 34.72 -35.59
C VAL A 6 -3.72 34.40 -34.15
N ALA A 7 -3.21 35.41 -33.45
CA ALA A 7 -3.00 35.38 -32.01
C ALA A 7 -4.35 35.43 -31.29
N ASP A 8 -4.77 34.31 -30.70
CA ASP A 8 -6.01 34.17 -29.92
C ASP A 8 -5.69 33.33 -28.67
N GLY A 9 -5.05 33.96 -27.66
CA GLY A 9 -4.28 33.26 -26.63
C GLY A 9 -4.43 33.64 -25.15
N PRO A 10 -4.97 34.82 -24.76
CA PRO A 10 -5.28 35.06 -23.33
C PRO A 10 -6.75 35.42 -23.02
N ALA A 11 -7.55 35.87 -24.00
CA ALA A 11 -8.94 36.28 -23.75
C ALA A 11 -9.90 35.10 -23.48
N ARG A 12 -9.60 33.90 -24.01
CA ARG A 12 -10.42 32.70 -23.81
C ARG A 12 -10.33 32.15 -22.38
N GLU A 13 -9.24 32.36 -21.66
CA GLU A 13 -9.09 31.91 -20.27
C GLU A 13 -9.91 32.80 -19.32
N GLU A 14 -9.85 34.13 -19.47
CA GLU A 14 -10.65 35.05 -18.65
C GLU A 14 -12.17 34.87 -18.86
N ASP A 15 -12.61 34.61 -20.09
CA ASP A 15 -14.03 34.41 -20.37
C ASP A 15 -14.53 33.03 -19.90
N ALA A 16 -13.66 32.02 -19.84
CA ALA A 16 -13.97 30.73 -19.21
C ALA A 16 -14.15 30.87 -17.69
N ASP A 17 -13.33 31.68 -17.03
CA ASP A 17 -13.42 31.94 -15.59
C ASP A 17 -14.69 32.72 -15.21
N LYS A 18 -15.10 33.69 -16.04
CA LYS A 18 -16.36 34.44 -15.85
C LYS A 18 -17.59 33.52 -15.94
N LEU A 19 -17.63 32.64 -16.95
CA LEU A 19 -18.73 31.68 -17.11
C LEU A 19 -18.79 30.70 -15.93
N ALA A 20 -17.64 30.20 -15.47
CA ALA A 20 -17.54 29.34 -14.30
C ALA A 20 -18.07 30.04 -13.03
N SER A 21 -17.76 31.33 -12.87
CA SER A 21 -18.27 32.15 -11.76
C SER A 21 -19.80 32.33 -11.81
N VAL A 22 -20.37 32.62 -12.99
CA VAL A 22 -21.83 32.76 -13.16
C VAL A 22 -22.55 31.45 -12.86
N LEU A 23 -22.04 30.32 -13.35
CA LEU A 23 -22.59 29.00 -13.06
C LEU A 23 -22.52 28.65 -11.57
N ARG A 24 -21.48 29.09 -10.87
CA ARG A 24 -21.36 28.94 -9.42
C ARG A 24 -22.40 29.76 -8.67
N VAL A 25 -22.61 31.02 -9.05
CA VAL A 25 -23.63 31.90 -8.44
C VAL A 25 -25.05 31.36 -8.66
N LEU A 26 -25.36 30.91 -9.88
CA LEU A 26 -26.66 30.30 -10.17
C LEU A 26 -26.89 29.03 -9.36
N ARG A 27 -25.84 28.22 -9.18
CA ARG A 27 -25.88 27.02 -8.33
C ARG A 27 -26.12 27.35 -6.87
N ASP A 28 -25.43 28.35 -6.33
CA ASP A 28 -25.61 28.82 -4.95
C ASP A 28 -27.04 29.38 -4.74
N ALA A 29 -27.69 29.86 -5.80
CA ALA A 29 -29.09 30.29 -5.81
C ALA A 29 -30.11 29.14 -6.05
N GLY A 30 -29.68 27.87 -6.12
CA GLY A 30 -30.55 26.71 -6.30
C GLY A 30 -30.88 26.37 -7.76
N HIS A 31 -30.23 27.01 -8.73
CA HIS A 31 -30.42 26.78 -10.17
C HIS A 31 -29.18 26.10 -10.77
N ASP A 32 -29.19 24.76 -10.84
CA ASP A 32 -28.09 23.98 -11.45
C ASP A 32 -28.29 23.90 -12.97
N LEU A 33 -27.92 24.97 -13.67
CA LEU A 33 -28.00 25.09 -15.12
C LEU A 33 -26.65 24.73 -15.76
N ASP A 34 -26.68 24.06 -16.91
CA ASP A 34 -25.50 23.83 -17.74
C ASP A 34 -25.19 25.07 -18.65
N PRO A 35 -23.98 25.18 -19.23
CA PRO A 35 -23.62 26.33 -20.07
C PRO A 35 -24.57 26.56 -21.25
N GLN A 36 -25.12 25.49 -21.82
CA GLN A 36 -26.03 25.57 -22.95
C GLN A 36 -27.43 25.98 -22.51
N GLN A 37 -27.89 25.53 -21.34
CA GLN A 37 -29.12 26.00 -20.71
C GLN A 37 -29.03 27.47 -20.32
N VAL A 38 -27.87 27.95 -19.85
CA VAL A 38 -27.66 29.39 -19.61
C VAL A 38 -27.76 30.18 -20.91
N LEU A 39 -27.18 29.68 -22.01
CA LEU A 39 -27.32 30.29 -23.33
C LEU A 39 -28.77 30.27 -23.83
N ASP A 40 -29.48 29.17 -23.63
CA ASP A 40 -30.90 29.04 -24.00
C ASP A 40 -31.77 29.99 -23.17
N VAL A 41 -31.49 30.15 -21.87
CA VAL A 41 -32.18 31.10 -20.98
C VAL A 41 -31.88 32.54 -21.39
N LEU A 42 -30.64 32.89 -21.71
CA LEU A 42 -30.28 34.22 -22.18
C LEU A 42 -30.90 34.52 -23.56
N TRP A 43 -30.94 33.52 -24.44
CA TRP A 43 -31.59 33.62 -25.74
C TRP A 43 -33.11 33.78 -25.58
N LEU A 44 -33.75 32.98 -24.71
CA LEU A 44 -35.18 33.09 -24.38
C LEU A 44 -35.50 34.41 -23.71
N ALA A 45 -34.67 34.88 -22.78
CA ALA A 45 -34.83 36.18 -22.12
C ALA A 45 -34.76 37.33 -23.13
N GLY A 46 -33.94 37.20 -24.17
CA GLY A 46 -33.89 38.16 -25.29
C GLY A 46 -35.06 38.04 -26.29
N ARG A 47 -35.83 36.95 -26.24
CA ARG A 47 -36.93 36.63 -27.18
C ARG A 47 -38.31 36.70 -26.54
N LEU A 48 -38.40 36.65 -25.21
CA LEU A 48 -39.64 36.71 -24.45
C LEU A 48 -39.99 38.18 -24.19
N PRO A 49 -41.22 38.63 -24.53
CA PRO A 49 -41.65 39.99 -24.22
C PRO A 49 -41.80 40.17 -22.70
N ALA A 50 -41.25 41.25 -22.14
CA ALA A 50 -41.38 41.56 -20.72
C ALA A 50 -42.78 42.11 -20.40
N GLY A 51 -43.58 41.39 -19.62
CA GLY A 51 -44.90 41.85 -19.16
C GLY A 51 -45.56 40.92 -18.13
N PRO A 52 -46.41 41.46 -17.22
CA PRO A 52 -47.03 40.72 -16.11
C PRO A 52 -48.17 39.76 -16.53
N GLU A 53 -48.62 39.81 -17.79
CA GLU A 53 -49.73 38.98 -18.31
C GLU A 53 -49.27 37.61 -18.86
N LEU A 54 -48.01 37.24 -18.70
CA LEU A 54 -47.49 35.96 -19.17
C LEU A 54 -48.05 34.79 -18.34
N PRO A 55 -48.43 33.65 -18.97
CA PRO A 55 -48.82 32.42 -18.27
C PRO A 55 -47.76 31.93 -17.27
N LEU A 56 -46.47 32.18 -17.57
CA LEU A 56 -45.33 31.86 -16.71
C LEU A 56 -45.27 32.74 -15.43
N ALA A 57 -45.71 34.00 -15.53
CA ALA A 57 -45.71 34.92 -14.40
C ALA A 57 -46.83 34.58 -13.39
N ARG A 58 -47.97 34.09 -13.88
CA ARG A 58 -49.08 33.59 -13.03
C ARG A 58 -48.72 32.30 -12.29
N THR A 59 -47.97 31.40 -12.92
CA THR A 59 -47.53 30.14 -12.28
C THR A 59 -46.48 30.39 -11.19
N LEU A 60 -45.53 31.30 -11.41
CA LEU A 60 -44.54 31.71 -10.40
C LEU A 60 -45.14 32.48 -9.21
N ALA A 61 -46.26 33.20 -9.41
CA ALA A 61 -46.96 33.91 -8.34
C ALA A 61 -47.70 32.96 -7.38
N VAL A 62 -48.18 31.81 -7.88
CA VAL A 62 -48.88 30.80 -7.07
C VAL A 62 -47.91 30.02 -6.18
N GLU A 63 -46.69 29.73 -6.65
CA GLU A 63 -45.69 29.01 -5.85
C GLU A 63 -45.10 29.83 -4.69
N ARG A 64 -45.02 31.17 -4.82
CA ARG A 64 -44.46 32.04 -3.77
C ARG A 64 -45.36 32.26 -2.56
N SER A 65 -46.66 31.98 -2.66
CA SER A 65 -47.62 32.20 -1.56
C SER A 65 -47.72 31.03 -0.56
N GLY A 66 -46.99 29.92 -0.78
CA GLY A 66 -47.08 28.70 0.05
C GLY A 66 -46.14 28.62 1.27
N SER A 67 -45.31 29.62 1.54
CA SER A 67 -44.29 29.57 2.61
C SER A 67 -44.35 30.82 3.48
N ALA A 68 -45.13 30.77 4.56
CA ALA A 68 -45.06 31.73 5.65
C ALA A 68 -44.27 31.13 6.84
N PRO A 69 -43.26 31.83 7.39
CA PRO A 69 -42.73 31.54 8.72
C PRO A 69 -43.39 32.45 9.76
N CYS A 70 -43.76 31.89 10.91
CA CYS A 70 -44.26 32.62 12.06
C CYS A 70 -43.30 32.45 13.25
N GLY A 71 -42.89 33.57 13.86
CA GLY A 71 -42.52 33.64 15.28
C GLY A 71 -41.06 34.01 15.64
N GLU A 72 -40.83 35.33 15.81
CA GLU A 72 -40.14 36.02 16.94
C GLU A 72 -38.83 35.43 17.56
N ARG A 73 -37.75 36.16 17.87
CA ARG A 73 -37.61 37.54 18.39
C ARG A 73 -36.13 37.98 18.32
N ALA A 74 -35.93 39.29 18.15
CA ALA A 74 -34.63 39.97 18.06
C ALA A 74 -33.90 40.12 19.42
N ALA A 75 -32.56 40.04 19.39
CA ALA A 75 -31.68 40.63 20.41
C ALA A 75 -30.36 41.09 19.75
N ALA A 76 -29.86 42.21 20.24
CA ALA A 76 -28.93 43.14 19.60
C ALA A 76 -27.49 42.65 19.44
N ALA A 77 -26.82 43.23 18.45
CA ALA A 77 -25.40 43.17 18.20
C ALA A 77 -24.63 44.17 19.07
N GLU A 78 -23.45 43.77 19.56
CA GLU A 78 -22.36 44.68 19.95
C GLU A 78 -21.01 44.17 19.40
N PRO A 79 -20.04 45.08 19.15
CA PRO A 79 -18.87 44.83 18.32
C PRO A 79 -17.65 44.37 19.14
N ALA A 80 -16.78 43.58 18.51
CA ALA A 80 -15.51 43.09 19.08
C ALA A 80 -14.41 44.18 19.04
N PRO A 81 -13.54 44.29 20.06
CA PRO A 81 -12.38 45.17 20.02
C PRO A 81 -11.09 44.43 19.60
N ASP A 82 -10.25 45.17 18.87
CA ASP A 82 -8.87 44.84 18.48
C ASP A 82 -7.90 44.68 19.68
N GLY A 83 -6.90 43.83 19.50
CA GLY A 83 -5.75 43.67 20.40
C GLY A 83 -4.46 43.25 19.65
N PRO A 84 -3.26 43.57 20.16
CA PRO A 84 -2.07 43.96 19.37
C PRO A 84 -1.08 42.81 19.06
N PRO A 85 -0.09 43.04 18.16
CA PRO A 85 0.82 41.99 17.68
C PRO A 85 2.01 41.76 18.62
N GLY A 86 2.37 40.49 18.84
CA GLY A 86 3.56 40.07 19.59
C GLY A 86 4.78 39.75 18.68
N PRO A 87 6.02 39.84 19.19
CA PRO A 87 7.29 39.90 18.43
C PRO A 87 7.85 38.51 18.02
N PRO A 88 8.91 38.45 17.18
CA PRO A 88 9.29 37.23 16.47
C PRO A 88 10.15 36.29 17.35
N ALA A 89 9.89 34.99 17.26
CA ALA A 89 10.69 33.96 17.90
C ALA A 89 11.86 33.53 17.00
N ALA A 90 13.05 33.50 17.61
CA ALA A 90 14.32 33.14 17.02
C ALA A 90 14.45 31.63 16.69
N GLU A 91 15.28 31.36 15.70
CA GLU A 91 15.89 30.07 15.38
C GLU A 91 16.73 29.58 16.58
N THR A 92 16.67 28.28 16.92
CA THR A 92 17.80 27.31 17.01
C THR A 92 17.27 25.97 17.56
N GLU A 93 17.91 24.87 17.13
CA GLU A 93 17.87 23.48 17.65
C GLU A 93 16.87 22.52 16.99
N GLN A 94 17.28 22.03 15.82
CA GLN A 94 16.96 20.71 15.28
C GLN A 94 17.16 19.62 16.35
N ALA A 95 16.07 19.25 17.02
CA ALA A 95 16.00 18.05 17.84
C ALA A 95 15.74 16.81 16.98
N ASP A 96 16.60 15.81 17.17
CA ASP A 96 16.50 14.42 16.72
C ASP A 96 15.06 13.89 16.73
N ARG A 97 14.54 13.49 15.55
CA ARG A 97 13.25 12.79 15.45
C ARG A 97 13.49 11.27 15.48
N ALA A 98 13.12 10.66 16.60
CA ALA A 98 13.50 9.32 17.02
C ALA A 98 12.43 8.22 16.79
N ALA A 99 12.91 7.01 16.53
CA ALA A 99 12.18 5.71 16.51
C ALA A 99 11.47 5.36 17.84
N PRO A 100 10.50 4.42 17.86
CA PRO A 100 9.74 4.10 19.07
C PRO A 100 10.60 3.42 20.15
N GLU A 101 10.55 3.97 21.37
CA GLU A 101 11.23 3.41 22.54
C GLU A 101 10.56 2.11 23.01
N LEU A 102 11.36 1.06 23.28
CA LEU A 102 10.88 -0.25 23.72
C LEU A 102 10.14 -0.21 25.08
N PHE A 103 10.22 0.88 25.87
CA PHE A 103 9.48 1.08 27.14
C PHE A 103 9.05 2.53 27.41
N ALA A 104 8.17 3.11 26.59
CA ALA A 104 7.46 4.33 26.99
C ALA A 104 6.23 3.99 27.87
N ALA A 105 6.29 4.32 29.16
CA ALA A 105 5.13 4.35 30.07
C ALA A 105 4.80 5.79 30.47
N PRO A 106 3.51 6.20 30.52
CA PRO A 106 3.11 7.56 30.87
C PRO A 106 3.07 7.72 32.39
N LEU A 107 4.13 8.27 32.96
CA LEU A 107 4.13 8.72 34.35
C LEU A 107 4.78 10.10 34.42
N ARG A 108 3.98 11.16 34.19
CA ARG A 108 4.16 12.47 34.84
C ARG A 108 2.81 13.12 35.09
N THR A 109 2.35 12.98 36.33
CA THR A 109 1.40 13.89 36.98
C THR A 109 2.22 14.89 37.80
N ALA A 110 2.09 16.19 37.52
CA ALA A 110 2.35 17.32 38.42
C ALA A 110 1.59 18.54 37.85
N ALA A 111 0.42 18.87 38.42
CA ALA A 111 0.16 20.03 39.32
C ALA A 111 0.14 21.39 38.55
N ARG A 112 -0.85 22.30 38.60
CA ARG A 112 -2.11 22.66 39.32
C ARG A 112 -2.76 23.83 38.48
N PRO A 113 -3.86 24.55 38.81
CA PRO A 113 -4.72 24.58 40.02
C PRO A 113 -6.24 24.43 39.75
N GLN A 114 -7.01 24.31 40.83
CA GLN A 114 -8.45 24.05 40.89
C GLN A 114 -9.26 25.32 41.23
N PRO A 115 -10.43 25.58 40.61
CA PRO A 115 -11.50 26.40 41.20
C PRO A 115 -12.80 25.56 41.41
N PRO A 116 -13.83 26.07 42.13
CA PRO A 116 -14.56 25.38 43.21
C PRO A 116 -15.67 24.40 42.75
N PRO A 117 -16.27 23.62 43.68
CA PRO A 117 -17.13 22.48 43.32
C PRO A 117 -18.51 22.92 42.82
N PRO A 118 -19.10 22.22 41.82
CA PRO A 118 -20.48 22.47 41.44
C PRO A 118 -21.45 21.77 42.40
N ARG A 119 -22.56 22.46 42.64
CA ARG A 119 -23.77 21.94 43.27
C ARG A 119 -24.37 20.85 42.38
N PHE A 120 -24.95 19.84 43.03
CA PHE A 120 -25.72 18.79 42.39
C PHE A 120 -26.98 19.37 41.73
N GLU A 121 -27.11 19.20 40.42
CA GLU A 121 -28.39 19.15 39.73
C GLU A 121 -28.39 17.97 38.73
N ALA A 122 -29.56 17.35 38.61
CA ALA A 122 -29.78 16.03 38.07
C ALA A 122 -29.87 15.98 36.53
N ALA A 123 -29.69 14.75 36.02
CA ALA A 123 -30.08 14.24 34.71
C ALA A 123 -29.20 14.60 33.49
N GLY A 124 -28.78 13.55 32.77
CA GLY A 124 -28.12 13.60 31.47
C GLY A 124 -26.70 13.01 31.49
N SER A 125 -26.55 11.74 31.12
CA SER A 125 -25.22 11.16 30.86
C SER A 125 -24.60 11.82 29.62
N PRO A 126 -23.39 12.41 29.68
CA PRO A 126 -22.73 12.95 28.50
C PRO A 126 -22.17 11.81 27.64
N SER A 127 -22.68 11.71 26.42
CA SER A 127 -22.19 10.87 25.33
C SER A 127 -20.72 11.17 25.03
N ARG A 128 -19.83 10.18 25.22
CA ARG A 128 -18.42 10.26 24.80
C ARG A 128 -18.33 10.21 23.27
N GLU A 129 -18.09 11.35 22.65
CA GLU A 129 -17.69 11.47 21.24
C GLU A 129 -16.31 10.79 21.02
N ARG A 130 -16.15 10.06 19.91
CA ARG A 130 -14.89 9.39 19.51
C ARG A 130 -14.42 9.89 18.16
N SER A 131 -13.14 10.22 18.05
CA SER A 131 -12.50 10.59 16.79
C SER A 131 -12.48 9.43 15.78
N ALA A 132 -12.70 9.72 14.49
CA ALA A 132 -12.72 8.72 13.42
C ALA A 132 -12.04 9.17 12.13
N LEU A 133 -11.48 8.18 11.40
CA LEU A 133 -10.79 8.35 10.13
C LEU A 133 -11.61 7.78 8.95
N PRO A 134 -11.64 8.46 7.80
CA PRO A 134 -12.26 7.97 6.57
C PRO A 134 -11.47 6.82 5.91
N LEU A 135 -12.11 5.65 5.71
CA LEU A 135 -11.62 4.47 4.97
C LEU A 135 -12.22 4.39 3.56
N ARG A 136 -11.56 3.64 2.67
CA ARG A 136 -12.06 3.38 1.33
C ARG A 136 -12.18 1.92 1.02
N VAL A 137 -13.18 1.59 0.24
CA VAL A 137 -13.42 0.23 -0.23
C VAL A 137 -13.33 0.24 -1.75
N PRO A 138 -12.45 -0.59 -2.37
CA PRO A 138 -12.47 -0.77 -3.80
C PRO A 138 -13.80 -1.40 -4.16
N GLU A 139 -14.63 -0.64 -4.85
CA GLU A 139 -15.86 -1.15 -5.41
C GLU A 139 -15.53 -1.96 -6.67
N PHE A 140 -16.15 -3.14 -6.78
CA PHE A 140 -16.15 -3.90 -8.02
C PHE A 140 -16.90 -3.10 -9.09
N LYS A 141 -16.48 -3.21 -10.36
CA LYS A 141 -17.17 -2.56 -11.48
C LYS A 141 -18.67 -2.91 -11.46
N GLY A 142 -19.52 -1.91 -11.63
CA GLY A 142 -20.97 -2.08 -11.70
C GLY A 142 -21.42 -2.65 -13.05
N LEU A 143 -20.72 -2.30 -14.13
CA LEU A 143 -20.95 -2.83 -15.47
C LEU A 143 -20.00 -3.98 -15.81
N ALA A 144 -20.58 -5.14 -16.09
CA ALA A 144 -19.86 -6.27 -16.69
C ALA A 144 -19.57 -5.98 -18.18
N ASP A 145 -18.40 -6.42 -18.66
CA ASP A 145 -18.03 -6.41 -20.08
C ASP A 145 -18.23 -5.07 -20.84
N GLU A 146 -17.84 -3.96 -20.21
CA GLU A 146 -17.93 -2.57 -20.73
C GLU A 146 -17.52 -2.43 -22.21
N LEU A 147 -16.46 -3.15 -22.62
CA LEU A 147 -15.95 -3.12 -24.00
C LEU A 147 -16.87 -3.84 -24.99
N ALA A 148 -17.51 -4.95 -24.58
CA ALA A 148 -18.50 -5.64 -25.40
C ALA A 148 -19.79 -4.83 -25.52
N LEU A 149 -20.21 -4.17 -24.44
CA LEU A 149 -21.37 -3.28 -24.41
C LEU A 149 -21.14 -2.05 -25.32
N GLY A 150 -19.97 -1.42 -25.23
CA GLY A 150 -19.60 -0.31 -26.12
C GLY A 150 -19.55 -0.73 -27.60
N ARG A 151 -19.11 -1.97 -27.91
CA ARG A 151 -19.17 -2.53 -29.27
C ARG A 151 -20.60 -2.76 -29.73
N ALA A 152 -21.48 -3.24 -28.86
CA ALA A 152 -22.89 -3.49 -29.16
C ALA A 152 -23.64 -2.20 -29.55
N LEU A 153 -23.29 -1.06 -28.93
CA LEU A 153 -23.89 0.25 -29.19
C LEU A 153 -23.25 1.04 -30.35
N ARG A 154 -22.17 0.53 -30.95
CA ARG A 154 -21.47 1.17 -32.07
C ARG A 154 -22.40 1.54 -33.26
N PRO A 155 -23.45 0.76 -33.62
CA PRO A 155 -24.38 1.13 -34.68
C PRO A 155 -25.03 2.52 -34.50
N LEU A 156 -25.17 3.01 -33.26
CA LEU A 156 -25.75 4.33 -32.97
C LEU A 156 -24.87 5.50 -33.44
N LYS A 157 -23.60 5.26 -33.83
CA LYS A 157 -22.66 6.28 -34.30
C LYS A 157 -22.93 6.75 -35.74
N GLN A 158 -24.20 7.02 -36.07
CA GLN A 158 -24.58 7.55 -37.37
C GLN A 158 -24.44 9.09 -37.42
N LYS A 159 -24.28 9.61 -38.64
CA LYS A 159 -24.22 11.05 -38.89
C LYS A 159 -25.23 11.43 -39.96
N ARG A 160 -25.92 12.55 -39.75
CA ARG A 160 -26.87 13.12 -40.69
C ARG A 160 -26.41 14.50 -41.18
N PRO A 161 -26.92 14.97 -42.32
CA PRO A 161 -26.75 16.36 -42.75
C PRO A 161 -27.38 17.31 -41.73
N SER A 162 -26.62 18.31 -41.28
CA SER A 162 -27.13 19.40 -40.43
C SER A 162 -28.03 20.32 -41.25
N ARG A 163 -29.15 20.76 -40.67
CA ARG A 163 -30.10 21.67 -41.35
C ARG A 163 -29.62 23.11 -41.39
N TRP A 164 -28.74 23.49 -40.46
CA TRP A 164 -28.36 24.89 -40.21
C TRP A 164 -26.87 25.15 -40.43
N ARG A 165 -26.02 24.15 -40.18
CA ARG A 165 -24.57 24.27 -40.39
C ARG A 165 -24.20 23.79 -41.79
N ARG A 166 -23.61 24.69 -42.58
CA ARG A 166 -22.96 24.35 -43.84
C ARG A 166 -21.44 24.37 -43.66
N GLN A 167 -20.76 23.50 -44.38
CA GLN A 167 -19.30 23.44 -44.45
C GLN A 167 -18.87 23.52 -45.90
N LEU A 168 -17.64 23.97 -46.13
CA LEU A 168 -17.01 23.96 -47.44
C LEU A 168 -16.93 22.52 -47.96
N ASP A 169 -17.39 22.28 -49.19
CA ASP A 169 -17.03 21.09 -49.95
C ASP A 169 -15.77 21.41 -50.75
N GLU A 170 -14.62 21.16 -50.15
CA GLU A 170 -13.31 21.46 -50.73
C GLU A 170 -13.13 20.80 -52.10
N ALA A 171 -13.60 19.55 -52.26
CA ALA A 171 -13.46 18.82 -53.51
C ALA A 171 -14.37 19.39 -54.61
N ALA A 172 -15.63 19.70 -54.30
CA ALA A 172 -16.54 20.30 -55.27
C ALA A 172 -16.15 21.74 -55.62
N THR A 173 -15.63 22.50 -54.64
CA THR A 173 -15.10 23.86 -54.83
C THR A 173 -13.87 23.83 -55.74
N ALA A 174 -12.94 22.90 -55.52
CA ALA A 174 -11.77 22.75 -56.36
C ALA A 174 -12.13 22.31 -57.79
N ALA A 175 -13.11 21.42 -57.95
CA ALA A 175 -13.60 20.99 -59.26
C ALA A 175 -14.29 22.14 -60.02
N LEU A 176 -15.18 22.88 -59.35
CA LEU A 176 -15.87 24.03 -59.96
C LEU A 176 -14.88 25.13 -60.36
N LEU A 177 -13.89 25.42 -59.52
CA LEU A 177 -12.81 26.35 -59.83
C LEU A 177 -11.98 25.89 -61.04
N ALA A 178 -11.67 24.59 -61.12
CA ALA A 178 -10.92 24.02 -62.24
C ALA A 178 -11.70 24.08 -63.56
N GLU A 179 -13.02 23.91 -63.52
CA GLU A 179 -13.89 23.94 -64.72
C GLU A 179 -14.24 25.36 -65.18
N THR A 180 -14.49 26.29 -64.25
CA THR A 180 -15.02 27.63 -64.56
C THR A 180 -13.97 28.73 -64.52
N GLY A 181 -12.83 28.51 -63.85
CA GLY A 181 -11.80 29.53 -63.60
C GLY A 181 -12.21 30.62 -62.60
N LEU A 182 -13.38 30.50 -61.96
CA LEU A 182 -13.91 31.45 -60.98
C LEU A 182 -13.81 30.86 -59.56
N PRO A 183 -13.39 31.65 -58.55
CA PRO A 183 -13.29 31.20 -57.16
C PRO A 183 -14.66 31.22 -56.47
N ASP A 184 -15.56 30.35 -56.90
CA ASP A 184 -16.89 30.19 -56.29
C ASP A 184 -16.93 29.02 -55.30
N VAL A 185 -17.58 29.23 -54.16
CA VAL A 185 -17.46 28.40 -52.96
C VAL A 185 -18.63 27.44 -52.85
N VAL A 186 -18.39 26.13 -53.06
CA VAL A 186 -19.44 25.12 -52.96
C VAL A 186 -19.62 24.69 -51.51
N MET A 187 -20.79 25.02 -50.95
CA MET A 187 -21.15 24.68 -49.57
C MET A 187 -22.02 23.42 -49.52
N ARG A 188 -21.66 22.47 -48.65
CA ARG A 188 -22.50 21.30 -48.34
C ARG A 188 -22.98 21.32 -46.88
N PRO A 189 -24.13 20.71 -46.55
CA PRO A 189 -24.53 20.53 -45.17
C PRO A 189 -23.44 19.81 -44.35
N ALA A 190 -23.09 20.35 -43.19
CA ALA A 190 -22.12 19.71 -42.29
C ALA A 190 -22.69 18.40 -41.73
N ARG A 191 -21.87 17.37 -41.56
CA ARG A 191 -22.35 16.08 -41.00
C ARG A 191 -22.28 16.09 -39.47
N GLU A 192 -23.43 16.16 -38.82
CA GLU A 192 -23.56 16.12 -37.37
C GLU A 192 -24.02 14.74 -36.87
N ARG A 193 -23.79 14.46 -35.59
CA ARG A 193 -24.36 13.28 -34.94
C ARG A 193 -25.88 13.42 -34.91
N TRP A 194 -26.58 12.34 -35.18
CA TRP A 194 -28.01 12.34 -35.48
C TRP A 194 -28.94 12.36 -34.27
N LEU A 195 -28.46 11.97 -33.08
CA LEU A 195 -29.21 11.89 -31.83
C LEU A 195 -28.53 12.68 -30.69
N ASP A 196 -29.33 13.22 -29.78
CA ASP A 196 -28.93 13.63 -28.42
C ASP A 196 -29.31 12.52 -27.43
N LEU A 197 -28.59 12.42 -26.31
CA LEU A 197 -28.93 11.47 -25.23
C LEU A 197 -29.32 12.23 -23.96
N VAL A 198 -30.43 11.84 -23.38
CA VAL A 198 -30.82 12.19 -22.01
C VAL A 198 -30.82 10.90 -21.18
N LEU A 199 -29.91 10.82 -20.21
CA LEU A 199 -29.82 9.71 -19.27
C LEU A 199 -30.50 10.12 -17.95
N VAL A 200 -31.59 9.44 -17.60
CA VAL A 200 -32.40 9.70 -16.41
C VAL A 200 -32.16 8.57 -15.41
N VAL A 201 -31.79 8.88 -14.18
CA VAL A 201 -31.50 7.87 -13.14
C VAL A 201 -32.48 8.00 -11.99
N ASP A 202 -33.10 6.90 -11.60
CA ASP A 202 -34.01 6.87 -10.45
C ASP A 202 -33.25 7.13 -9.13
N ASP A 203 -33.77 8.07 -8.33
CA ASP A 203 -33.21 8.54 -7.05
C ASP A 203 -33.79 7.80 -5.83
N GLY A 204 -34.46 6.68 -6.06
CA GLY A 204 -34.95 5.79 -5.00
C GLY A 204 -33.85 5.29 -4.04
N LEU A 205 -34.23 4.92 -2.81
CA LEU A 205 -33.27 4.42 -1.80
C LEU A 205 -32.56 3.14 -2.24
N SER A 206 -33.26 2.24 -2.94
CA SER A 206 -32.71 1.00 -3.47
C SER A 206 -31.73 1.22 -4.62
N MET A 207 -31.84 2.35 -5.32
CA MET A 207 -30.91 2.76 -6.38
C MET A 207 -29.51 3.13 -5.86
N LEU A 208 -29.33 3.26 -4.53
CA LEU A 208 -28.01 3.42 -3.92
C LEU A 208 -27.10 2.22 -4.16
N LEU A 209 -27.66 1.01 -4.24
CA LEU A 209 -26.89 -0.18 -4.62
C LEU A 209 -26.38 -0.07 -6.07
N TRP A 210 -27.10 0.64 -6.93
CA TRP A 210 -26.85 0.73 -8.38
C TRP A 210 -26.20 2.06 -8.80
N HIS A 211 -25.86 2.93 -7.84
CA HIS A 211 -25.24 4.24 -8.10
C HIS A 211 -24.00 4.14 -8.99
N ARG A 212 -23.14 3.14 -8.71
CA ARG A 212 -21.92 2.88 -9.50
C ARG A 212 -22.23 2.45 -10.94
N LEU A 213 -23.22 1.59 -11.14
CA LEU A 213 -23.66 1.16 -12.46
C LEU A 213 -24.16 2.35 -13.28
N ALA A 214 -24.95 3.24 -12.67
CA ALA A 214 -25.41 4.47 -13.33
C ALA A 214 -24.25 5.41 -13.71
N ALA A 215 -23.27 5.59 -12.82
CA ALA A 215 -22.09 6.42 -13.07
C ALA A 215 -21.18 5.85 -14.18
N GLU A 216 -20.98 4.53 -14.20
CA GLU A 216 -20.21 3.84 -15.23
C GLU A 216 -20.95 3.88 -16.59
N LEU A 217 -22.28 3.70 -16.60
CA LEU A 217 -23.09 3.81 -17.82
C LEU A 217 -23.01 5.21 -18.41
N ARG A 218 -23.15 6.24 -17.56
CA ARG A 218 -22.97 7.66 -17.96
C ARG A 218 -21.60 7.86 -18.63
N THR A 219 -20.54 7.41 -17.97
CA THR A 219 -19.17 7.55 -18.46
C THR A 219 -18.98 6.84 -19.80
N MET A 220 -19.53 5.63 -19.94
CA MET A 220 -19.47 4.86 -21.18
C MET A 220 -20.22 5.57 -22.31
N MET A 221 -21.42 6.09 -22.06
CA MET A 221 -22.22 6.80 -23.07
C MET A 221 -21.55 8.09 -23.55
N GLN A 222 -20.90 8.82 -22.64
CA GLN A 222 -20.08 9.99 -22.98
C GLN A 222 -18.87 9.59 -23.87
N ARG A 223 -18.19 8.49 -23.53
CA ARG A 223 -17.01 7.99 -24.28
C ARG A 223 -17.36 7.36 -25.64
N LEU A 224 -18.58 6.84 -25.82
CA LEU A 224 -19.01 6.20 -27.07
C LEU A 224 -18.93 7.17 -28.26
N GLY A 225 -19.20 8.46 -28.02
CA GLY A 225 -19.16 9.52 -29.02
C GLY A 225 -20.23 9.36 -30.12
N ALA A 226 -21.34 8.68 -29.81
CA ALA A 226 -22.48 8.50 -30.71
C ALA A 226 -23.42 9.71 -30.73
N PHE A 227 -23.52 10.43 -29.61
CA PHE A 227 -24.52 11.49 -29.40
C PHE A 227 -23.93 12.89 -29.55
N ARG A 228 -24.73 13.83 -30.06
CA ARG A 228 -24.36 15.25 -30.21
C ARG A 228 -24.17 15.89 -28.83
N SER A 229 -25.13 15.73 -27.93
CA SER A 229 -25.05 16.08 -26.52
C SER A 229 -25.46 14.91 -25.62
N VAL A 230 -24.96 14.89 -24.38
CA VAL A 230 -25.32 13.89 -23.36
C VAL A 230 -25.69 14.65 -22.08
N ARG A 231 -26.98 14.66 -21.74
CA ARG A 231 -27.53 15.29 -20.53
C ARG A 231 -27.88 14.23 -19.49
N PHE A 232 -27.89 14.62 -18.22
CA PHE A 232 -28.06 13.70 -17.09
C PHE A 232 -29.00 14.32 -16.06
N PHE A 233 -30.00 13.55 -15.61
CA PHE A 233 -30.98 13.98 -14.61
C PHE A 233 -31.22 12.86 -13.61
N GLY A 234 -31.56 13.23 -12.37
CA GLY A 234 -32.18 12.30 -11.43
C GLY A 234 -33.70 12.30 -11.57
N LEU A 235 -34.34 11.27 -11.02
CA LEU A 235 -35.78 11.04 -11.11
C LEU A 235 -36.32 10.65 -9.74
N ASP A 236 -37.15 11.51 -9.16
CA ASP A 236 -37.82 11.24 -7.89
C ASP A 236 -39.11 10.45 -8.11
N THR A 237 -39.05 9.15 -7.82
CA THR A 237 -40.16 8.20 -7.95
C THR A 237 -40.80 7.82 -6.61
N ARG A 238 -40.40 8.47 -5.50
CA ARG A 238 -40.81 8.11 -4.14
C ARG A 238 -42.27 8.45 -3.85
N GLY A 239 -42.79 9.50 -4.48
CA GLY A 239 -44.18 9.94 -4.36
C GLY A 239 -45.14 9.13 -5.23
N ALA A 240 -46.42 9.14 -4.83
CA ALA A 240 -47.54 8.61 -5.61
C ALA A 240 -47.91 9.51 -6.82
N GLY A 241 -47.48 10.77 -6.80
CA GLY A 241 -47.77 11.76 -7.84
C GLY A 241 -46.96 11.56 -9.13
N PRO A 242 -47.07 12.50 -10.09
CA PRO A 242 -46.23 12.49 -11.28
C PRO A 242 -44.75 12.63 -10.86
N PRO A 243 -43.86 11.80 -11.43
CA PRO A 243 -42.45 11.82 -11.07
C PRO A 243 -41.80 13.13 -11.50
N LEU A 244 -40.89 13.63 -10.67
CA LEU A 244 -40.18 14.88 -10.90
C LEU A 244 -38.72 14.61 -11.25
N LEU A 245 -38.15 15.44 -12.12
CA LEU A 245 -36.73 15.39 -12.45
C LEU A 245 -35.92 16.24 -11.47
N THR A 246 -34.71 15.81 -11.16
CA THR A 246 -33.72 16.56 -10.36
C THR A 246 -32.50 16.88 -11.24
N GLY A 247 -31.90 18.05 -11.02
CA GLY A 247 -30.72 18.48 -11.78
C GLY A 247 -29.54 17.51 -11.64
N ARG A 248 -29.34 16.95 -10.45
CA ARG A 248 -28.39 15.86 -10.20
C ARG A 248 -29.07 14.72 -9.43
N PRO A 249 -28.81 13.46 -9.84
CA PRO A 249 -29.32 12.34 -9.09
C PRO A 249 -28.65 12.24 -7.72
N PHE A 250 -29.45 11.80 -6.76
CA PHE A 250 -29.10 11.60 -5.36
C PHE A 250 -28.68 12.86 -4.58
N ASP A 251 -28.87 14.06 -5.16
CA ASP A 251 -28.60 15.33 -4.50
C ASP A 251 -29.90 15.97 -3.96
N PRO A 252 -30.12 16.00 -2.63
CA PRO A 252 -31.34 16.56 -2.05
C PRO A 252 -31.45 18.08 -2.20
N GLY A 253 -30.34 18.79 -2.51
CA GLY A 253 -30.32 20.24 -2.72
C GLY A 253 -30.65 20.66 -4.15
N SER A 254 -30.81 19.72 -5.08
CA SER A 254 -31.12 20.01 -6.47
C SER A 254 -32.56 20.47 -6.66
N GLY A 255 -32.76 21.51 -7.48
CA GLY A 255 -34.08 21.96 -7.91
C GLY A 255 -34.86 20.84 -8.61
N ARG A 256 -36.18 20.81 -8.38
CA ARG A 256 -37.10 19.84 -9.00
C ARG A 256 -37.74 20.44 -10.25
N MET A 257 -37.89 19.62 -11.29
CA MET A 257 -38.41 20.01 -12.60
C MET A 257 -39.49 19.04 -13.06
N SER A 258 -40.39 19.51 -13.92
CA SER A 258 -41.36 18.63 -14.58
C SER A 258 -40.67 17.65 -15.54
N ALA A 259 -41.19 16.42 -15.62
CA ALA A 259 -40.76 15.41 -16.58
C ALA A 259 -40.92 15.84 -18.05
N THR A 260 -41.73 16.87 -18.34
CA THR A 260 -41.90 17.40 -19.70
C THR A 260 -40.68 18.16 -20.24
N VAL A 261 -39.73 18.54 -19.38
CA VAL A 261 -38.54 19.31 -19.77
C VAL A 261 -37.61 18.54 -20.71
N VAL A 262 -37.61 17.21 -20.63
CA VAL A 262 -36.76 16.35 -21.48
C VAL A 262 -37.42 15.96 -22.80
N THR A 263 -38.70 16.28 -22.98
CA THR A 263 -39.45 15.99 -24.20
C THR A 263 -38.99 16.91 -25.33
N ASP A 264 -38.48 16.31 -26.40
CA ASP A 264 -38.01 17.01 -27.59
C ASP A 264 -38.98 16.82 -28.76
N PRO A 265 -39.75 17.84 -29.15
CA PRO A 265 -40.71 17.73 -30.25
C PRO A 265 -40.04 17.50 -31.62
N SER A 266 -38.72 17.66 -31.75
CA SER A 266 -38.00 17.33 -32.97
C SER A 266 -37.77 15.83 -33.17
N GLY A 267 -37.98 15.02 -32.12
CA GLY A 267 -37.81 13.57 -32.11
C GLY A 267 -36.37 13.10 -32.22
N GLN A 268 -35.40 13.94 -31.83
CA GLN A 268 -33.96 13.67 -31.99
C GLN A 268 -33.27 13.31 -30.68
N THR A 269 -34.00 13.39 -29.58
CA THR A 269 -33.52 13.06 -28.25
C THR A 269 -33.89 11.63 -27.90
N LEU A 270 -32.87 10.82 -27.65
CA LEU A 270 -33.01 9.49 -27.09
C LEU A 270 -33.05 9.60 -25.56
N ILE A 271 -34.09 9.06 -24.94
CA ILE A 271 -34.22 9.04 -23.47
C ILE A 271 -33.91 7.63 -22.98
N MET A 272 -32.93 7.52 -22.08
CA MET A 272 -32.57 6.27 -21.43
C MET A 272 -32.81 6.42 -19.92
N VAL A 273 -33.72 5.61 -19.37
CA VAL A 273 -34.04 5.63 -17.94
C VAL A 273 -33.35 4.47 -17.26
N VAL A 274 -32.72 4.67 -16.10
CA VAL A 274 -32.08 3.62 -15.31
C VAL A 274 -32.81 3.52 -13.98
N SER A 275 -33.46 2.38 -13.72
CA SER A 275 -34.25 2.16 -12.50
C SER A 275 -34.26 0.70 -12.05
N ASP A 276 -34.49 0.48 -10.77
CA ASP A 276 -34.80 -0.81 -10.16
C ASP A 276 -36.31 -1.05 -9.99
N GLY A 277 -37.15 -0.08 -10.37
CA GLY A 277 -38.61 -0.22 -10.38
C GLY A 277 -39.27 -0.17 -9.00
N MET A 278 -38.55 0.19 -7.94
CA MET A 278 -39.07 0.10 -6.57
C MET A 278 -39.77 1.37 -6.07
N GLY A 279 -39.72 2.45 -6.85
CA GLY A 279 -40.45 3.69 -6.60
C GLY A 279 -41.97 3.49 -6.57
N ALA A 280 -42.68 4.33 -5.81
CA ALA A 280 -44.14 4.32 -5.76
C ALA A 280 -44.76 4.64 -7.13
N ALA A 281 -44.15 5.55 -7.89
CA ALA A 281 -44.59 5.93 -9.23
C ALA A 281 -44.57 4.77 -10.24
N TRP A 282 -43.64 3.81 -10.09
CA TRP A 282 -43.59 2.60 -10.92
C TRP A 282 -44.75 1.66 -10.60
N ARG A 283 -44.95 1.35 -9.31
CA ARG A 283 -46.01 0.44 -8.86
C ARG A 283 -47.42 0.96 -9.12
N GLN A 284 -47.62 2.27 -9.02
CA GLN A 284 -48.93 2.90 -9.22
C GLN A 284 -49.23 3.24 -10.69
N GLY A 285 -48.24 3.10 -11.58
CA GLY A 285 -48.41 3.37 -13.01
C GLY A 285 -48.16 4.81 -13.45
N SER A 286 -48.00 5.78 -12.55
CA SER A 286 -47.78 7.19 -12.95
C SER A 286 -46.49 7.39 -13.75
N MET A 287 -45.46 6.56 -13.54
CA MET A 287 -44.26 6.57 -14.38
C MET A 287 -44.52 6.00 -15.79
N HIS A 288 -45.45 5.05 -15.94
CA HIS A 288 -45.81 4.48 -17.24
C HIS A 288 -46.47 5.53 -18.14
N ASP A 289 -47.30 6.42 -17.56
CA ASP A 289 -47.92 7.53 -18.28
C ASP A 289 -46.87 8.54 -18.78
N VAL A 290 -45.84 8.83 -17.96
CA VAL A 290 -44.72 9.69 -18.37
C VAL A 290 -43.90 9.04 -19.49
N LEU A 291 -43.59 7.75 -19.36
CA LEU A 291 -42.86 7.00 -20.39
C LEU A 291 -43.64 6.93 -21.70
N GLN A 292 -44.96 6.81 -21.64
CA GLN A 292 -45.82 6.85 -22.82
C GLN A 292 -45.69 8.20 -23.54
N GLY A 293 -45.79 9.32 -22.83
CA GLY A 293 -45.61 10.64 -23.42
C GLY A 293 -44.20 10.86 -24.00
N TRP A 294 -43.16 10.30 -23.38
CA TRP A 294 -41.80 10.32 -23.94
C TRP A 294 -41.66 9.43 -25.18
N ALA A 295 -42.28 8.25 -25.19
CA ALA A 295 -42.27 7.30 -26.30
C ALA A 295 -43.01 7.81 -27.53
N GLU A 296 -43.98 8.72 -27.36
CA GLU A 296 -44.66 9.42 -28.44
C GLU A 296 -43.78 10.50 -29.10
N ALA A 297 -42.90 11.13 -28.33
CA ALA A 297 -42.02 12.18 -28.83
C ALA A 297 -40.73 11.63 -29.48
N GLY A 298 -40.18 10.52 -28.98
CA GLY A 298 -38.89 10.02 -29.43
C GLY A 298 -38.56 8.59 -28.96
N PRO A 299 -37.35 8.08 -29.27
CA PRO A 299 -36.93 6.75 -28.86
C PRO A 299 -36.60 6.74 -27.36
N VAL A 300 -37.28 5.87 -26.63
CA VAL A 300 -37.10 5.68 -25.18
C VAL A 300 -36.64 4.25 -24.91
N ALA A 301 -35.76 4.05 -23.92
CA ALA A 301 -35.38 2.74 -23.40
C ALA A 301 -35.25 2.78 -21.87
N LEU A 302 -35.64 1.68 -21.21
CA LEU A 302 -35.53 1.51 -19.77
C LEU A 302 -34.46 0.47 -19.47
N VAL A 303 -33.36 0.84 -18.82
CA VAL A 303 -32.34 -0.07 -18.33
C VAL A 303 -32.73 -0.51 -16.93
N HIS A 304 -33.09 -1.78 -16.78
CA HIS A 304 -33.47 -2.32 -15.48
C HIS A 304 -32.22 -2.74 -14.71
N ALA A 305 -32.04 -2.16 -13.52
CA ALA A 305 -30.89 -2.44 -12.67
C ALA A 305 -30.97 -3.82 -11.99
N LEU A 306 -32.17 -4.35 -11.75
CA LEU A 306 -32.36 -5.68 -11.16
C LEU A 306 -32.14 -6.79 -12.19
N PRO A 307 -31.66 -7.96 -11.78
CA PRO A 307 -31.59 -9.13 -12.65
C PRO A 307 -33.00 -9.64 -13.03
N PRO A 308 -33.17 -10.29 -14.20
CA PRO A 308 -34.49 -10.65 -14.75
C PRO A 308 -35.42 -11.43 -13.83
N HIS A 309 -34.89 -12.29 -12.96
CA HIS A 309 -35.70 -13.09 -12.03
C HIS A 309 -36.33 -12.27 -10.90
N LEU A 310 -35.90 -11.02 -10.68
CA LEU A 310 -36.48 -10.11 -9.68
C LEU A 310 -37.42 -9.07 -10.29
N TRP A 311 -37.61 -9.06 -11.61
CA TRP A 311 -38.45 -8.05 -12.29
C TRP A 311 -39.92 -8.15 -11.86
N GLU A 312 -40.43 -9.37 -11.63
CA GLU A 312 -41.83 -9.60 -11.22
C GLU A 312 -42.19 -8.92 -9.89
N GLY A 313 -41.21 -8.80 -8.97
CA GLY A 313 -41.37 -8.12 -7.68
C GLY A 313 -41.21 -6.60 -7.75
N SER A 314 -40.83 -6.06 -8.92
CA SER A 314 -40.67 -4.62 -9.14
C SER A 314 -41.90 -4.00 -9.80
N GLY A 315 -41.99 -2.68 -9.81
CA GLY A 315 -43.01 -1.96 -10.59
C GLY A 315 -42.72 -1.91 -12.11
N ILE A 316 -41.62 -2.52 -12.57
CA ILE A 316 -41.25 -2.61 -13.99
C ILE A 316 -41.48 -4.06 -14.45
N GLN A 317 -42.57 -4.28 -15.16
CA GLN A 317 -42.89 -5.58 -15.74
C GLN A 317 -42.63 -5.54 -17.24
N ALA A 318 -42.07 -6.60 -17.81
CA ALA A 318 -41.78 -6.65 -19.24
C ALA A 318 -42.13 -8.01 -19.84
N GLU A 319 -42.84 -7.98 -20.96
CA GLU A 319 -43.22 -9.15 -21.74
C GLU A 319 -42.49 -9.11 -23.09
N ARG A 320 -42.14 -10.26 -23.67
CA ARG A 320 -41.38 -10.30 -24.92
C ARG A 320 -42.29 -10.15 -26.13
N TRP A 321 -42.00 -9.16 -26.96
CA TRP A 321 -42.72 -8.89 -28.19
C TRP A 321 -41.74 -8.69 -29.35
N GLN A 322 -42.22 -8.88 -30.58
CA GLN A 322 -41.47 -8.52 -31.78
C GLN A 322 -41.78 -7.07 -32.13
N ALA A 323 -40.74 -6.23 -32.19
CA ALA A 323 -40.85 -4.83 -32.56
C ALA A 323 -40.16 -4.58 -33.90
N THR A 324 -40.83 -3.84 -34.78
CA THR A 324 -40.28 -3.39 -36.06
C THR A 324 -40.36 -1.87 -36.13
N THR A 325 -39.25 -1.21 -36.49
CA THR A 325 -39.26 0.24 -36.74
C THR A 325 -39.33 0.56 -38.23
N HIS A 326 -40.07 1.58 -38.60
CA HIS A 326 -40.13 2.07 -39.99
C HIS A 326 -39.21 3.28 -40.24
N ARG A 327 -38.67 3.90 -39.19
CA ARG A 327 -37.79 5.07 -39.29
C ARG A 327 -36.59 4.94 -38.34
N PRO A 328 -35.35 5.25 -38.80
CA PRO A 328 -34.20 5.26 -37.92
C PRO A 328 -34.44 6.26 -36.78
N GLY A 329 -34.27 5.82 -35.53
CA GLY A 329 -34.42 6.67 -34.34
C GLY A 329 -35.82 7.27 -34.16
N GLY A 330 -36.85 6.70 -34.79
CA GLY A 330 -38.24 7.16 -34.65
C GLY A 330 -38.79 6.96 -33.24
N ALA A 331 -39.88 7.69 -32.94
CA ALA A 331 -40.64 7.56 -31.71
C ALA A 331 -41.01 6.10 -31.43
N SER A 332 -40.81 5.62 -30.20
CA SER A 332 -41.08 4.22 -29.90
C SER A 332 -42.56 3.86 -30.05
N ALA A 333 -43.46 4.82 -29.86
CA ALA A 333 -44.90 4.64 -30.10
C ALA A 333 -45.28 4.41 -31.58
N ALA A 334 -44.37 4.65 -32.52
CA ALA A 334 -44.59 4.40 -33.94
C ALA A 334 -44.07 3.03 -34.41
N TRP A 335 -43.62 2.17 -33.49
CA TRP A 335 -43.18 0.82 -33.83
C TRP A 335 -44.37 -0.12 -34.08
N GLU A 336 -44.20 -1.03 -35.02
CA GLU A 336 -45.12 -2.13 -35.24
C GLU A 336 -44.78 -3.26 -34.26
N ILE A 337 -45.73 -3.62 -33.40
CA ILE A 337 -45.56 -4.62 -32.34
C ILE A 337 -46.43 -5.83 -32.63
N THR A 338 -45.82 -7.01 -32.66
CA THR A 338 -46.48 -8.27 -32.99
C THR A 338 -46.09 -9.36 -31.99
N ASP A 339 -47.00 -10.30 -31.75
CA ASP A 339 -46.73 -11.47 -30.92
C ASP A 339 -45.73 -12.41 -31.62
N ARG A 340 -44.94 -13.15 -30.83
CA ARG A 340 -43.89 -14.04 -31.37
C ARG A 340 -44.46 -15.25 -32.11
N VAL A 341 -45.63 -15.72 -31.69
CA VAL A 341 -46.19 -17.02 -32.09
C VAL A 341 -47.57 -16.85 -32.73
N LEU A 342 -48.38 -15.92 -32.21
CA LEU A 342 -49.74 -15.71 -32.64
C LEU A 342 -49.81 -14.81 -33.89
N PRO A 343 -50.69 -15.13 -34.86
CA PRO A 343 -50.96 -14.26 -35.99
C PRO A 343 -51.41 -12.84 -35.58
N ALA A 344 -51.13 -11.85 -36.43
CA ALA A 344 -51.51 -10.46 -36.21
C ALA A 344 -53.03 -10.32 -35.96
N GLY A 345 -53.41 -9.59 -34.91
CA GLY A 345 -54.80 -9.34 -34.51
C GLY A 345 -55.40 -10.36 -33.52
N LEU A 346 -54.68 -11.41 -33.13
CA LEU A 346 -55.09 -12.33 -32.05
C LEU A 346 -54.54 -11.97 -30.68
N ALA A 347 -53.45 -11.19 -30.64
CA ALA A 347 -52.83 -10.70 -29.43
C ALA A 347 -52.43 -9.23 -29.64
N ASP A 348 -53.10 -8.33 -28.91
CA ASP A 348 -52.85 -6.90 -28.98
C ASP A 348 -51.91 -6.47 -27.86
N PHE A 349 -50.92 -5.65 -28.21
CA PHE A 349 -50.01 -5.06 -27.24
C PHE A 349 -50.71 -3.93 -26.46
N THR A 350 -50.90 -4.13 -25.15
CA THR A 350 -51.58 -3.17 -24.26
C THR A 350 -50.62 -2.40 -23.33
N GLY A 351 -49.31 -2.64 -23.49
CA GLY A 351 -48.24 -2.02 -22.73
C GLY A 351 -47.83 -0.64 -23.24
N VAL A 352 -46.69 -0.16 -22.73
CA VAL A 352 -46.02 1.03 -23.23
C VAL A 352 -44.88 0.55 -24.13
N PRO A 353 -44.72 1.06 -25.37
CA PRO A 353 -43.75 0.56 -26.34
C PRO A 353 -42.33 1.02 -25.99
N VAL A 354 -41.84 0.64 -24.81
CA VAL A 354 -40.54 0.98 -24.25
C VAL A 354 -39.81 -0.32 -23.94
N PRO A 355 -38.65 -0.59 -24.56
CA PRO A 355 -37.89 -1.79 -24.29
C PRO A 355 -37.22 -1.73 -22.91
N VAL A 356 -37.34 -2.82 -22.16
CA VAL A 356 -36.74 -3.01 -20.83
C VAL A 356 -35.45 -3.81 -20.96
N LEU A 357 -34.32 -3.12 -20.98
CA LEU A 357 -33.01 -3.68 -21.27
C LEU A 357 -32.31 -4.12 -19.98
N GLU A 358 -31.79 -5.33 -19.97
CA GLU A 358 -30.72 -5.71 -19.05
C GLU A 358 -29.42 -4.95 -19.44
N PRO A 359 -28.55 -4.56 -18.50
CA PRO A 359 -27.25 -3.97 -18.78
C PRO A 359 -26.25 -4.99 -19.37
N SER A 360 -26.65 -5.70 -20.43
CA SER A 360 -25.90 -6.77 -21.09
C SER A 360 -25.61 -6.44 -22.57
N PRO A 361 -24.49 -6.94 -23.14
CA PRO A 361 -24.13 -6.68 -24.53
C PRO A 361 -25.14 -7.21 -25.56
N ALA A 362 -25.92 -8.25 -25.22
CA ALA A 362 -26.93 -8.82 -26.10
C ALA A 362 -28.12 -7.87 -26.24
N ALA A 363 -28.74 -7.49 -25.12
CA ALA A 363 -29.88 -6.56 -25.09
C ALA A 363 -29.55 -5.21 -25.76
N ALA A 364 -28.37 -4.66 -25.47
CA ALA A 364 -27.92 -3.42 -26.09
C ALA A 364 -27.71 -3.52 -27.61
N ARG A 365 -27.24 -4.67 -28.11
CA ARG A 365 -27.02 -4.89 -29.55
C ARG A 365 -28.35 -4.94 -30.29
N ASP A 366 -29.29 -5.70 -29.77
CA ASP A 366 -30.59 -5.94 -30.39
C ASP A 366 -31.40 -4.64 -30.45
N TRP A 367 -31.39 -3.88 -29.35
CA TRP A 367 -31.97 -2.53 -29.31
C TRP A 367 -31.28 -1.54 -30.26
N ALA A 368 -29.94 -1.49 -30.29
CA ALA A 368 -29.21 -0.59 -31.19
C ALA A 368 -29.47 -0.92 -32.66
N ARG A 369 -29.64 -2.21 -33.01
CA ARG A 369 -30.02 -2.64 -34.36
C ARG A 369 -31.42 -2.18 -34.72
N LEU A 370 -32.39 -2.37 -33.82
CA LEU A 370 -33.76 -1.90 -34.02
C LEU A 370 -33.76 -0.40 -34.35
N LEU A 371 -33.11 0.44 -33.54
CA LEU A 371 -33.12 1.89 -33.75
C LEU A 371 -32.44 2.36 -35.05
N THR A 372 -31.47 1.61 -35.56
CA THR A 372 -30.59 2.07 -36.65
C THR A 372 -30.98 1.56 -38.02
N SER A 373 -31.79 0.50 -38.08
CA SER A 373 -32.06 -0.27 -39.31
C SER A 373 -33.58 -0.35 -39.56
N PRO A 374 -34.14 0.51 -40.43
CA PRO A 374 -35.56 0.46 -40.79
C PRO A 374 -35.95 -0.90 -41.36
N GLY A 375 -37.13 -1.39 -41.01
CA GLY A 375 -37.64 -2.70 -41.43
C GLY A 375 -37.00 -3.89 -40.72
N THR A 376 -36.11 -3.65 -39.75
CA THR A 376 -35.56 -4.74 -38.92
C THR A 376 -36.54 -5.06 -37.81
N THR A 377 -36.93 -6.34 -37.72
CA THR A 377 -37.73 -6.89 -36.63
C THR A 377 -36.81 -7.50 -35.58
N VAL A 378 -37.01 -7.14 -34.31
CA VAL A 378 -36.21 -7.63 -33.19
C VAL A 378 -37.13 -8.07 -32.06
N GLU A 379 -36.84 -9.20 -31.43
CA GLU A 379 -37.53 -9.64 -30.21
C GLU A 379 -36.93 -8.91 -29.00
N LEU A 380 -37.75 -8.13 -28.29
CA LEU A 380 -37.34 -7.37 -27.12
C LEU A 380 -38.40 -7.46 -26.02
N PRO A 381 -38.00 -7.48 -24.74
CA PRO A 381 -38.94 -7.27 -23.63
C PRO A 381 -39.46 -5.82 -23.67
N LEU A 382 -40.77 -5.65 -23.87
CA LEU A 382 -41.45 -4.35 -23.85
C LEU A 382 -42.20 -4.16 -22.53
N LEU A 383 -42.26 -2.92 -22.07
CA LEU A 383 -42.87 -2.54 -20.79
C LEU A 383 -44.37 -2.87 -20.79
N ALA A 384 -44.76 -3.80 -19.92
CA ALA A 384 -46.15 -4.11 -19.65
C ALA A 384 -46.73 -3.07 -18.68
N ARG A 385 -48.05 -2.80 -18.77
CA ARG A 385 -48.70 -1.99 -17.74
C ARG A 385 -48.70 -2.76 -16.42
N PRO A 386 -48.51 -2.09 -15.27
CA PRO A 386 -48.46 -2.75 -13.99
C PRO A 386 -49.80 -3.42 -13.73
N ARG A 387 -49.79 -4.75 -13.55
CA ARG A 387 -50.97 -5.45 -13.04
C ARG A 387 -51.12 -5.01 -11.58
N LEU A 388 -52.24 -4.37 -11.23
CA LEU A 388 -52.59 -3.97 -9.85
C LEU A 388 -52.75 -5.22 -8.95
N HIS A 389 -51.67 -5.97 -8.72
CA HIS A 389 -51.63 -6.98 -7.69
C HIS A 389 -51.37 -6.27 -6.37
N ALA A 390 -52.14 -6.70 -5.36
CA ALA A 390 -52.16 -6.15 -4.03
C ALA A 390 -50.75 -5.82 -3.54
N ALA A 391 -50.62 -4.63 -2.94
CA ALA A 391 -49.40 -4.23 -2.26
C ALA A 391 -48.86 -5.42 -1.46
N VAL A 392 -47.72 -5.97 -1.87
CA VAL A 392 -46.84 -6.66 -0.93
C VAL A 392 -46.44 -5.56 0.03
N GLY A 393 -47.29 -5.35 1.04
CA GLY A 393 -47.08 -4.33 2.04
C GLY A 393 -45.70 -4.55 2.60
N LEU A 394 -44.97 -3.45 2.83
CA LEU A 394 -43.96 -3.44 3.87
C LEU A 394 -44.64 -4.06 5.10
N ALA A 395 -44.37 -5.35 5.33
CA ALA A 395 -45.01 -6.13 6.36
C ALA A 395 -44.59 -5.48 7.68
N ARG A 396 -45.40 -4.54 8.16
CA ARG A 396 -45.25 -3.99 9.48
C ARG A 396 -45.78 -5.05 10.42
N THR A 397 -44.88 -5.52 11.29
CA THR A 397 -45.09 -6.31 12.51
C THR A 397 -45.29 -7.84 12.38
N ALA A 398 -44.46 -8.55 13.16
CA ALA A 398 -44.46 -9.96 13.56
C ALA A 398 -44.55 -11.00 12.43
N GLY A 399 -43.39 -11.44 11.93
CA GLY A 399 -43.24 -12.48 10.90
C GLY A 399 -42.22 -12.14 9.81
N GLU A 400 -41.66 -10.93 9.82
CA GLU A 400 -40.78 -10.36 8.79
C GLU A 400 -39.62 -11.31 8.38
N VAL A 401 -38.99 -12.01 9.33
CA VAL A 401 -37.90 -12.94 9.05
C VAL A 401 -38.38 -14.23 8.38
N GLN A 402 -39.56 -14.73 8.74
CA GLN A 402 -40.11 -15.96 8.17
C GLN A 402 -40.63 -15.69 6.76
N SER A 403 -41.36 -14.59 6.55
CA SER A 403 -41.79 -14.17 5.21
C SER A 403 -40.60 -13.89 4.28
N PHE A 404 -39.52 -13.28 4.80
CA PHE A 404 -38.29 -13.10 4.03
C PHE A 404 -37.60 -14.45 3.75
N ARG A 405 -37.54 -15.36 4.72
CA ARG A 405 -36.97 -16.71 4.51
C ARG A 405 -37.70 -17.49 3.43
N ASP A 406 -39.03 -17.37 3.36
CA ASP A 406 -39.86 -18.10 2.41
C ASP A 406 -39.78 -17.50 0.99
N ALA A 407 -39.42 -16.21 0.86
CA ALA A 407 -39.32 -15.49 -0.42
C ALA A 407 -37.88 -15.33 -0.96
N ALA A 408 -36.88 -15.25 -0.09
CA ALA A 408 -35.50 -14.96 -0.46
C ALA A 408 -34.74 -16.20 -0.93
N THR A 409 -33.79 -16.00 -1.83
CA THR A 409 -32.86 -17.07 -2.21
C THR A 409 -32.01 -17.51 -0.99
N PRO A 410 -31.56 -18.78 -0.93
CA PRO A 410 -30.70 -19.23 0.15
C PRO A 410 -29.41 -18.41 0.29
N GLY A 411 -28.90 -17.88 -0.83
CA GLY A 411 -27.75 -16.96 -0.86
C GLY A 411 -28.04 -15.62 -0.19
N ALA A 412 -29.15 -14.98 -0.55
CA ALA A 412 -29.60 -13.73 0.06
C ALA A 412 -29.91 -13.89 1.56
N TYR A 413 -30.60 -14.98 1.95
CA TYR A 413 -30.92 -15.24 3.35
C TYR A 413 -29.66 -15.40 4.23
N ARG A 414 -28.67 -16.17 3.74
CA ARG A 414 -27.39 -16.33 4.44
C ARG A 414 -26.59 -15.02 4.46
N LEU A 415 -26.62 -14.23 3.38
CA LEU A 415 -25.99 -12.91 3.32
C LEU A 415 -26.60 -11.93 4.33
N ALA A 416 -27.93 -11.96 4.52
CA ALA A 416 -28.61 -11.15 5.52
C ALA A 416 -28.07 -11.40 6.93
N ALA A 417 -27.75 -12.64 7.29
CA ALA A 417 -27.14 -12.98 8.58
C ALA A 417 -25.73 -12.39 8.76
N HIS A 418 -24.90 -12.42 7.70
CA HIS A 418 -23.57 -11.78 7.73
C HIS A 418 -23.66 -10.26 7.81
N LEU A 419 -24.65 -9.63 7.16
CA LEU A 419 -24.93 -8.20 7.26
C LEU A 419 -25.45 -7.82 8.66
N ALA A 420 -26.34 -8.63 9.23
CA ALA A 420 -26.89 -8.45 10.58
C ALA A 420 -25.81 -8.54 11.68
N ALA A 421 -24.76 -9.33 11.46
CA ALA A 421 -23.62 -9.39 12.37
C ALA A 421 -22.81 -8.08 12.38
N VAL A 422 -22.82 -7.33 11.29
CA VAL A 422 -21.93 -6.17 11.06
C VAL A 422 -22.70 -4.85 11.12
N SER A 423 -24.01 -4.88 11.39
CA SER A 423 -24.88 -3.71 11.43
C SER A 423 -24.65 -2.81 12.65
N PRO A 424 -24.80 -1.48 12.51
CA PRO A 424 -25.28 -0.74 11.34
C PRO A 424 -24.27 -0.67 10.18
N VAL A 425 -24.77 -0.74 8.94
CA VAL A 425 -23.97 -0.83 7.69
C VAL A 425 -24.37 0.24 6.66
N SER A 426 -23.40 0.74 5.89
CA SER A 426 -23.62 1.54 4.68
C SER A 426 -23.46 0.69 3.41
N VAL A 427 -23.86 1.18 2.24
CA VAL A 427 -23.75 0.42 0.97
C VAL A 427 -22.31 -0.07 0.68
N PRO A 428 -21.25 0.73 0.85
CA PRO A 428 -19.88 0.24 0.69
C PRO A 428 -19.52 -0.89 1.66
N VAL A 429 -20.00 -0.83 2.91
CA VAL A 429 -19.79 -1.90 3.91
C VAL A 429 -20.56 -3.16 3.53
N MET A 430 -21.78 -3.02 3.03
CA MET A 430 -22.57 -4.15 2.52
C MET A 430 -21.85 -4.87 1.36
N ARG A 431 -21.25 -4.11 0.44
CA ARG A 431 -20.43 -4.66 -0.66
C ARG A 431 -19.17 -5.35 -0.16
N LEU A 432 -18.56 -4.83 0.90
CA LEU A 432 -17.41 -5.45 1.53
C LEU A 432 -17.80 -6.80 2.16
N VAL A 433 -18.93 -6.86 2.87
CA VAL A 433 -19.49 -8.12 3.41
C VAL A 433 -19.80 -9.10 2.27
N GLN A 434 -20.46 -8.64 1.21
CA GLN A 434 -20.75 -9.42 -0.01
C GLN A 434 -19.48 -10.04 -0.62
N SER A 435 -18.34 -9.34 -0.57
CA SER A 435 -17.06 -9.85 -1.09
C SER A 435 -16.30 -10.77 -0.15
N ALA A 436 -16.63 -10.73 1.15
CA ALA A 436 -15.93 -11.46 2.21
C ALA A 436 -16.60 -12.80 2.57
N VAL A 437 -17.85 -13.03 2.14
CA VAL A 437 -18.53 -14.31 2.37
C VAL A 437 -17.87 -15.46 1.58
N PRO A 438 -17.92 -16.70 2.09
CA PRO A 438 -17.19 -17.83 1.50
C PRO A 438 -17.77 -18.36 0.17
N TRP A 439 -18.88 -17.81 -0.31
CA TRP A 439 -19.49 -18.16 -1.60
C TRP A 439 -19.53 -16.94 -2.54
N ARG A 440 -19.79 -17.16 -3.83
CA ARG A 440 -19.96 -16.07 -4.79
C ARG A 440 -21.33 -15.42 -4.61
N ALA A 441 -21.42 -14.36 -3.80
CA ALA A 441 -22.62 -13.54 -3.68
C ALA A 441 -22.64 -12.45 -4.77
N GLY A 442 -23.72 -12.40 -5.55
CA GLY A 442 -23.96 -11.38 -6.58
C GLY A 442 -24.63 -10.13 -6.03
N THR A 443 -24.71 -9.06 -6.83
CA THR A 443 -25.46 -7.85 -6.44
C THR A 443 -26.97 -8.11 -6.37
N GLY A 444 -27.47 -9.14 -7.07
CA GLY A 444 -28.84 -9.64 -6.90
C GLY A 444 -29.15 -10.12 -5.48
N ASP A 445 -28.26 -10.92 -4.87
CA ASP A 445 -28.44 -11.39 -3.49
C ASP A 445 -28.50 -10.22 -2.50
N LEU A 446 -27.65 -9.21 -2.71
CA LEU A 446 -27.64 -8.00 -1.87
C LEU A 446 -28.91 -7.16 -2.09
N ALA A 447 -29.40 -7.07 -3.32
CA ALA A 447 -30.64 -6.39 -3.65
C ALA A 447 -31.84 -7.08 -2.99
N GLU A 448 -31.92 -8.40 -3.01
CA GLU A 448 -32.97 -9.15 -2.29
C GLU A 448 -33.01 -8.80 -0.79
N VAL A 449 -31.85 -8.76 -0.12
CA VAL A 449 -31.78 -8.38 1.31
C VAL A 449 -32.24 -6.94 1.53
N PHE A 450 -31.83 -6.01 0.66
CA PHE A 450 -32.19 -4.61 0.78
C PHE A 450 -33.68 -4.35 0.50
N LEU A 451 -34.25 -5.08 -0.46
CA LEU A 451 -35.65 -4.98 -0.86
C LEU A 451 -36.59 -5.80 0.04
N GLY A 452 -36.06 -6.80 0.75
CA GLY A 452 -36.80 -7.67 1.67
C GLY A 452 -37.35 -6.99 2.92
N GLY A 453 -37.14 -5.67 3.07
CA GLY A 453 -37.74 -4.87 4.15
C GLY A 453 -37.10 -5.04 5.54
N LEU A 454 -36.04 -5.84 5.64
CA LEU A 454 -35.35 -6.12 6.91
C LEU A 454 -34.47 -4.96 7.41
N LEU A 455 -34.03 -4.10 6.48
CA LEU A 455 -33.13 -2.97 6.74
C LEU A 455 -33.93 -1.66 6.88
N ARG A 456 -33.68 -0.92 7.96
CA ARG A 456 -34.26 0.40 8.21
C ARG A 456 -33.16 1.45 8.11
N GLN A 457 -33.45 2.58 7.46
CA GLN A 457 -32.53 3.71 7.42
C GLN A 457 -32.45 4.35 8.82
N VAL A 458 -31.22 4.60 9.28
CA VAL A 458 -30.93 5.26 10.56
C VAL A 458 -30.17 6.56 10.28
N GLU A 459 -30.35 7.58 11.12
CA GLU A 459 -29.60 8.82 11.02
C GLU A 459 -28.09 8.56 11.19
N ALA A 460 -27.31 9.15 10.29
CA ALA A 460 -25.86 9.05 10.38
C ALA A 460 -25.33 9.98 11.49
N PRO A 461 -24.23 9.61 12.15
CA PRO A 461 -23.82 10.21 13.40
C PRO A 461 -22.96 11.46 13.23
N VAL A 462 -22.78 11.93 12.00
CA VAL A 462 -21.93 13.09 11.68
C VAL A 462 -22.78 14.28 11.27
N THR A 463 -22.35 15.48 11.67
CA THR A 463 -22.98 16.74 11.31
C THR A 463 -22.59 17.12 9.87
N GLY A 464 -23.48 16.86 8.91
CA GLY A 464 -23.34 17.30 7.52
C GLY A 464 -24.12 16.44 6.53
N PRO A 465 -24.42 16.94 5.31
CA PRO A 465 -25.06 16.14 4.27
C PRO A 465 -24.08 15.08 3.75
N LEU A 466 -24.32 13.82 4.09
CA LEU A 466 -23.56 12.69 3.54
C LEU A 466 -23.96 12.43 2.08
N PRO A 467 -23.01 12.04 1.20
CA PRO A 467 -23.38 11.53 -0.11
C PRO A 467 -24.28 10.31 0.05
N ALA A 468 -25.23 10.14 -0.87
CA ALA A 468 -26.37 9.26 -0.64
C ALA A 468 -25.98 7.78 -0.41
N GLN A 469 -24.90 7.29 -1.01
CA GLN A 469 -24.38 5.93 -0.81
C GLN A 469 -23.85 5.65 0.62
N HIS A 470 -23.63 6.70 1.42
CA HIS A 470 -23.16 6.61 2.81
C HIS A 470 -24.29 6.70 3.83
N ARG A 471 -25.55 6.67 3.39
CA ARG A 471 -26.68 6.46 4.28
C ARG A 471 -26.51 5.14 5.04
N VAL A 472 -26.85 5.18 6.32
CA VAL A 472 -26.64 4.08 7.26
C VAL A 472 -27.95 3.30 7.42
N PHE A 473 -27.84 1.98 7.42
CA PHE A 473 -28.96 1.05 7.56
C PHE A 473 -28.70 0.10 8.73
N ASP A 474 -29.74 -0.24 9.47
CA ASP A 474 -29.68 -1.21 10.58
C ASP A 474 -30.87 -2.17 10.56
N PHE A 475 -30.73 -3.32 11.22
CA PHE A 475 -31.78 -4.29 11.44
C PHE A 475 -32.49 -4.03 12.77
N ASP A 476 -33.77 -4.39 12.86
CA ASP A 476 -34.48 -4.48 14.13
C ASP A 476 -33.82 -5.53 15.05
N GLU A 477 -33.86 -5.35 16.37
CA GLU A 477 -33.13 -6.21 17.32
C GLU A 477 -33.67 -7.65 17.34
N GLU A 478 -34.99 -7.83 17.18
CA GLU A 478 -35.64 -9.16 17.10
C GLU A 478 -35.28 -9.88 15.79
N VAL A 479 -35.28 -9.14 14.68
CA VAL A 479 -34.88 -9.61 13.34
C VAL A 479 -33.40 -10.01 13.32
N ARG A 480 -32.52 -9.15 13.87
CA ARG A 480 -31.08 -9.42 13.99
C ARG A 480 -30.84 -10.69 14.79
N GLY A 481 -31.54 -10.86 15.91
CA GLY A 481 -31.43 -12.04 16.75
C GLY A 481 -31.73 -13.33 16.00
N SER A 482 -32.82 -13.34 15.22
CA SER A 482 -33.26 -14.49 14.45
C SER A 482 -32.31 -14.83 13.29
N LEU A 483 -31.79 -13.80 12.59
CA LEU A 483 -30.84 -13.99 11.48
C LEU A 483 -29.48 -14.52 11.95
N LEU A 484 -28.98 -14.10 13.12
CA LEU A 484 -27.69 -14.58 13.64
C LEU A 484 -27.69 -16.07 14.01
N ASP A 485 -28.86 -16.63 14.34
CA ASP A 485 -29.00 -18.05 14.67
C ASP A 485 -29.04 -18.96 13.43
N THR A 486 -29.11 -18.39 12.22
CA THR A 486 -29.19 -19.14 10.95
C THR A 486 -27.84 -19.64 10.42
N VAL A 487 -26.73 -19.01 10.83
CA VAL A 487 -25.39 -19.29 10.30
C VAL A 487 -24.45 -19.75 11.42
N PRO A 488 -23.56 -20.74 11.18
CA PRO A 488 -22.59 -21.17 12.18
C PRO A 488 -21.71 -20.02 12.68
N ARG A 489 -21.53 -19.94 14.01
CA ARG A 489 -20.77 -18.87 14.68
C ARG A 489 -19.34 -18.71 14.16
N ALA A 490 -18.68 -19.82 13.86
CA ALA A 490 -17.32 -19.83 13.32
C ALA A 490 -17.26 -19.14 11.94
N GLU A 491 -18.34 -19.20 11.16
CA GLU A 491 -18.43 -18.56 9.86
C GLU A 491 -18.61 -17.05 9.99
N LEU A 492 -19.53 -16.59 10.85
CA LEU A 492 -19.72 -15.15 11.12
C LEU A 492 -18.43 -14.49 11.64
N LEU A 493 -17.70 -15.17 12.53
CA LEU A 493 -16.41 -14.69 13.03
C LEU A 493 -15.33 -14.67 11.94
N ARG A 494 -15.30 -15.65 11.03
CA ARG A 494 -14.38 -15.64 9.87
C ARG A 494 -14.67 -14.47 8.95
N THR A 495 -15.93 -14.27 8.53
CA THR A 495 -16.32 -13.15 7.66
C THR A 495 -15.98 -11.81 8.32
N SER A 496 -16.26 -11.62 9.61
CA SER A 496 -15.90 -10.40 10.34
C SER A 496 -14.39 -10.13 10.36
N ARG A 497 -13.56 -11.17 10.54
CA ARG A 497 -12.09 -11.07 10.45
C ARG A 497 -11.63 -10.73 9.03
N ASP A 498 -12.26 -11.30 8.01
CA ASP A 498 -11.92 -11.06 6.60
C ASP A 498 -12.27 -9.62 6.17
N ILE A 499 -13.37 -9.10 6.71
CA ILE A 499 -13.74 -7.69 6.60
C ILE A 499 -12.68 -6.81 7.26
N GLY A 500 -12.30 -7.11 8.51
CA GLY A 500 -11.23 -6.40 9.23
C GLY A 500 -9.92 -6.38 8.45
N ARG A 501 -9.46 -7.54 7.95
CA ARG A 501 -8.25 -7.67 7.12
C ARG A 501 -8.34 -6.92 5.79
N SER A 502 -9.54 -6.81 5.21
CA SER A 502 -9.75 -6.06 3.97
C SER A 502 -9.70 -4.56 4.22
N LEU A 503 -10.31 -4.08 5.30
CA LEU A 503 -10.24 -2.67 5.71
C LEU A 503 -8.81 -2.24 6.07
N GLU A 504 -8.04 -3.09 6.76
CA GLU A 504 -6.62 -2.83 7.08
C GLU A 504 -5.74 -2.65 5.82
N ARG A 505 -5.99 -3.43 4.76
CA ARG A 505 -5.23 -3.33 3.49
C ARG A 505 -5.53 -2.07 2.68
N LEU A 506 -6.64 -1.40 2.98
CA LEU A 506 -7.16 -0.27 2.22
C LEU A 506 -6.94 1.08 2.91
N ALA A 507 -6.57 1.06 4.20
CA ALA A 507 -6.12 2.24 4.91
C ALA A 507 -4.80 2.76 4.28
N GLY A 508 -4.78 4.03 3.85
CA GLY A 508 -3.55 4.74 3.45
C GLY A 508 -3.20 4.77 1.96
N ARG A 509 -4.08 4.40 1.02
CA ARG A 509 -3.81 4.49 -0.43
C ARG A 509 -4.97 5.15 -1.22
N SER A 510 -4.68 6.26 -1.93
CA SER A 510 -5.50 6.97 -2.96
C SER A 510 -6.40 8.16 -2.46
N PRO A 511 -6.96 9.09 -3.31
CA PRO A 511 -7.90 10.25 -3.05
C PRO A 511 -9.42 9.98 -3.41
N ASP A 512 -10.40 10.39 -2.56
CA ASP A 512 -11.90 10.13 -2.54
C ASP A 512 -12.61 9.14 -1.52
N PHE A 513 -13.15 9.73 -0.42
CA PHE A 513 -14.30 9.41 0.52
C PHE A 513 -14.20 8.48 1.80
N PRO A 514 -14.85 8.82 2.97
CA PRO A 514 -14.98 8.04 4.24
C PRO A 514 -15.85 6.76 4.34
N ALA A 515 -15.29 5.74 4.99
CA ALA A 515 -15.96 4.84 5.94
C ALA A 515 -15.26 4.96 7.30
N TRP A 516 -15.98 5.19 8.40
CA TRP A 516 -15.33 5.66 9.64
C TRP A 516 -14.70 4.51 10.44
N LEU A 517 -13.37 4.48 10.48
CA LEU A 517 -12.61 3.72 11.47
C LEU A 517 -12.44 4.58 12.71
N ALA A 518 -12.89 4.12 13.87
CA ALA A 518 -12.57 4.81 15.13
C ALA A 518 -11.04 4.87 15.29
N HIS A 519 -10.48 6.08 15.28
CA HIS A 519 -9.05 6.33 15.35
C HIS A 519 -8.78 7.57 16.22
N PRO A 520 -7.86 7.52 17.19
CA PRO A 520 -7.64 8.59 18.16
C PRO A 520 -7.32 9.96 17.51
N ASP A 521 -6.67 9.96 16.35
CA ASP A 521 -6.30 11.19 15.60
C ASP A 521 -7.28 11.58 14.47
N GLY A 522 -8.50 11.04 14.49
CA GLY A 522 -9.52 11.35 13.49
C GLY A 522 -10.06 12.79 13.59
N VAL A 523 -10.19 13.47 12.44
CA VAL A 523 -10.72 14.85 12.37
C VAL A 523 -12.25 14.93 12.52
N GLU A 524 -12.98 13.82 12.37
CA GLU A 524 -14.44 13.76 12.56
C GLU A 524 -14.82 13.08 13.88
N ARG A 525 -15.91 13.55 14.52
CA ARG A 525 -16.40 13.06 15.82
C ARG A 525 -17.61 12.14 15.62
N LEU A 526 -17.51 10.90 16.10
CA LEU A 526 -18.60 9.93 16.14
C LEU A 526 -19.29 9.92 17.52
N PRO A 527 -20.63 10.07 17.58
CA PRO A 527 -21.48 9.68 18.70
C PRO A 527 -21.20 8.28 19.26
N ALA A 528 -21.30 8.14 20.58
CA ALA A 528 -21.09 6.88 21.31
C ALA A 528 -21.97 5.69 20.85
N ALA A 529 -23.02 5.96 20.07
CA ALA A 529 -23.90 4.96 19.48
C ALA A 529 -23.21 4.11 18.39
N PHE A 530 -22.14 4.61 17.76
CA PHE A 530 -21.42 3.90 16.69
C PHE A 530 -20.37 2.96 17.26
N ARG A 531 -20.53 1.67 16.96
CA ARG A 531 -19.79 0.56 17.57
C ARG A 531 -18.62 0.19 16.69
N SER A 532 -17.44 -0.04 17.27
CA SER A 532 -16.33 -0.64 16.54
C SER A 532 -16.69 -2.08 16.16
N PHE A 533 -16.25 -2.55 14.98
CA PHE A 533 -16.45 -3.94 14.56
C PHE A 533 -15.93 -4.97 15.59
N THR A 534 -15.03 -4.57 16.48
CA THR A 534 -14.51 -5.33 17.63
C THR A 534 -15.49 -5.47 18.81
N VAL A 535 -16.50 -4.60 18.95
CA VAL A 535 -17.56 -4.69 19.99
C VAL A 535 -18.66 -5.69 19.60
N VAL A 536 -18.84 -5.94 18.31
CA VAL A 536 -19.70 -7.03 17.79
C VAL A 536 -19.26 -8.36 18.38
N GLU A 537 -17.95 -8.59 18.44
CA GLU A 537 -17.33 -9.78 19.04
C GLU A 537 -17.70 -9.89 20.54
N ARG A 538 -17.67 -8.79 21.30
CA ARG A 538 -18.04 -8.76 22.74
C ARG A 538 -19.53 -9.04 23.00
N ARG A 539 -20.44 -8.59 22.13
CA ARG A 539 -21.89 -8.85 22.28
C ARG A 539 -22.27 -10.27 21.87
N LEU A 540 -21.67 -10.79 20.80
CA LEU A 540 -21.75 -12.21 20.47
C LEU A 540 -21.25 -13.04 21.66
N LEU A 541 -20.10 -12.69 22.26
CA LEU A 541 -19.55 -13.37 23.43
C LEU A 541 -20.46 -13.26 24.69
N ALA A 542 -21.04 -12.09 24.96
CA ALA A 542 -21.94 -11.88 26.10
C ALA A 542 -23.28 -12.64 25.97
N ARG A 543 -23.83 -12.74 24.75
CA ARG A 543 -25.07 -13.48 24.46
C ARG A 543 -24.88 -15.01 24.52
N PHE A 544 -23.64 -15.50 24.46
CA PHE A 544 -23.31 -16.92 24.57
C PHE A 544 -22.84 -17.34 25.98
N GLY A 545 -23.20 -16.58 27.02
CA GLY A 545 -23.03 -16.99 28.42
C GLY A 545 -21.61 -16.83 28.96
N VAL A 546 -20.73 -16.08 28.28
CA VAL A 546 -19.42 -15.73 28.83
C VAL A 546 -19.58 -14.55 29.79
N THR A 547 -19.74 -14.85 31.09
CA THR A 547 -19.79 -13.86 32.16
C THR A 547 -18.40 -13.25 32.35
N LEU A 548 -18.22 -12.00 31.91
CA LEU A 548 -17.06 -11.21 32.31
C LEU A 548 -17.30 -10.69 33.74
N PRO A 549 -16.32 -10.83 34.67
CA PRO A 549 -16.55 -10.52 36.07
C PRO A 549 -16.86 -9.03 36.28
N ARG A 550 -17.95 -8.79 37.00
CA ARG A 550 -18.35 -7.49 37.54
C ARG A 550 -17.33 -7.08 38.60
N ARG A 551 -16.85 -5.83 38.50
CA ARG A 551 -15.93 -5.19 39.45
C ARG A 551 -16.50 -5.30 40.86
N ALA A 552 -15.80 -6.00 41.76
CA ALA A 552 -16.10 -6.05 43.19
C ALA A 552 -15.15 -5.09 43.93
N ASP A 553 -15.72 -4.33 44.87
CA ASP A 553 -15.02 -3.47 45.81
C ASP A 553 -14.12 -4.27 46.78
N PRO A 554 -13.13 -3.61 47.43
CA PRO A 554 -12.03 -4.30 48.08
C PRO A 554 -12.30 -4.59 49.57
N SER A 555 -11.94 -5.80 50.02
CA SER A 555 -11.29 -6.12 51.32
C SER A 555 -11.46 -7.60 51.70
N PRO A 556 -10.72 -8.16 52.68
CA PRO A 556 -9.39 -7.81 53.19
C PRO A 556 -8.40 -9.00 53.19
N ALA A 557 -7.14 -8.67 53.45
CA ALA A 557 -5.96 -9.46 53.87
C ALA A 557 -6.05 -10.99 54.04
N LEU A 558 -4.98 -11.68 53.62
CA LEU A 558 -4.30 -12.73 54.39
C LEU A 558 -2.89 -13.01 53.81
N GLY A 559 -1.87 -12.91 54.67
CA GLY A 559 -0.63 -13.70 54.59
C GLY A 559 0.61 -13.00 54.02
N GLU A 560 1.31 -12.24 54.88
CA GLU A 560 2.69 -11.78 54.68
C GLU A 560 3.70 -12.93 54.75
N GLU A 561 4.71 -12.91 53.86
CA GLU A 561 6.08 -13.34 54.14
C GLU A 561 7.07 -12.44 53.37
N PRO A 562 8.30 -12.23 53.88
CA PRO A 562 8.95 -10.92 53.89
C PRO A 562 9.69 -10.61 52.59
N ALA A 563 9.32 -9.49 51.97
CA ALA A 563 10.12 -8.87 50.92
C ALA A 563 11.28 -8.10 51.56
N VAL A 564 12.51 -8.46 51.19
CA VAL A 564 13.72 -7.69 51.46
C VAL A 564 13.52 -6.26 50.94
N GLU A 565 13.60 -5.31 51.85
CA GLU A 565 13.37 -3.88 51.63
C GLU A 565 14.24 -3.33 50.49
N ALA A 566 13.57 -2.80 49.46
CA ALA A 566 14.19 -2.02 48.41
C ALA A 566 14.59 -0.63 48.94
N SER A 567 15.90 -0.41 49.08
CA SER A 567 16.48 0.91 49.37
C SER A 567 16.44 1.82 48.13
N GLY A 568 16.28 3.13 48.36
CA GLY A 568 16.06 4.18 47.36
C GLY A 568 17.22 4.50 46.39
N PRO A 569 17.11 5.62 45.62
CA PRO A 569 17.79 5.81 44.33
C PRO A 569 19.28 6.17 44.48
N GLY A 570 20.15 5.21 44.16
CA GLY A 570 21.61 5.36 44.08
C GLY A 570 22.30 3.98 44.16
N ASP A 571 22.31 3.21 43.06
CA ASP A 571 22.61 1.76 43.02
C ASP A 571 24.11 1.38 43.19
N TRP A 572 24.93 2.26 43.80
CA TRP A 572 26.35 2.02 44.11
C TRP A 572 26.60 2.27 45.61
N GLY A 573 27.07 1.24 46.32
CA GLY A 573 27.47 1.37 47.72
C GLY A 573 28.84 2.05 47.84
N PRO A 574 29.21 2.55 49.04
CA PRO A 574 30.54 3.07 49.29
C PRO A 574 31.61 1.99 49.10
N THR A 575 32.81 2.38 48.67
CA THR A 575 33.98 1.49 48.64
C THR A 575 34.33 1.06 50.06
N LEU A 576 34.76 -0.19 50.24
CA LEU A 576 35.22 -0.72 51.50
C LEU A 576 36.69 -0.31 51.74
N PRO A 577 37.16 -0.22 52.99
CA PRO A 577 38.58 0.04 53.29
C PRO A 577 39.54 -1.00 52.70
N SER A 578 39.04 -2.18 52.34
CA SER A 578 39.79 -3.28 51.71
C SER A 578 39.86 -3.18 50.19
N ASP A 579 39.13 -2.26 49.55
CA ASP A 579 39.13 -2.10 48.09
C ASP A 579 40.28 -1.18 47.63
N PRO A 580 40.90 -1.44 46.46
CA PRO A 580 41.95 -0.58 45.93
C PRO A 580 41.40 0.80 45.50
N GLU A 581 42.12 1.89 45.79
CA GLU A 581 41.70 3.24 45.38
C GLU A 581 41.76 3.46 43.85
N ARG A 582 42.69 2.78 43.18
CA ARG A 582 42.87 2.80 41.72
C ARG A 582 43.10 1.40 41.17
N LEU A 583 42.53 1.13 40.00
CA LEU A 583 42.80 -0.06 39.18
C LEU A 583 43.09 0.40 37.74
N GLY A 584 44.32 0.16 37.28
CA GLY A 584 44.81 0.73 36.02
C GLY A 584 44.66 2.26 36.00
N PRO A 585 44.14 2.85 34.91
CA PRO A 585 43.92 4.30 34.82
C PRO A 585 42.66 4.78 35.59
N TYR A 586 41.89 3.89 36.21
CA TYR A 586 40.60 4.23 36.81
C TYR A 586 40.67 4.40 38.33
N ARG A 587 40.21 5.56 38.83
CA ARG A 587 39.92 5.78 40.26
C ARG A 587 38.55 5.22 40.61
N LEU A 588 38.46 4.41 41.66
CA LEU A 588 37.22 3.75 42.06
C LEU A 588 36.38 4.67 42.96
N LEU A 589 35.10 4.85 42.62
CA LEU A 589 34.19 5.81 43.23
C LEU A 589 33.01 5.16 43.96
N GLY A 590 32.71 3.90 43.65
CA GLY A 590 31.58 3.18 44.22
C GLY A 590 31.66 1.70 43.92
N ARG A 591 31.00 0.89 44.72
CA ARG A 591 31.08 -0.57 44.69
C ARG A 591 29.70 -1.20 44.53
N ARG A 592 29.63 -2.26 43.72
CA ARG A 592 28.48 -3.14 43.61
C ARG A 592 28.91 -4.61 43.68
N PRO A 593 28.41 -5.38 44.65
CA PRO A 593 28.71 -6.81 44.72
C PRO A 593 28.01 -7.57 43.59
N GLY A 594 28.75 -8.38 42.84
CA GLY A 594 28.20 -9.40 41.94
C GLY A 594 28.43 -10.81 42.47
N SER A 595 27.87 -11.82 41.80
CA SER A 595 27.93 -13.22 42.21
C SER A 595 29.35 -13.81 42.11
N ARG A 596 30.10 -13.47 41.07
CA ARG A 596 31.48 -13.97 40.82
C ARG A 596 32.53 -12.87 40.68
N THR A 597 32.08 -11.64 40.44
CA THR A 597 32.94 -10.46 40.27
C THR A 597 32.43 -9.32 41.15
N VAL A 598 33.33 -8.49 41.66
CA VAL A 598 32.98 -7.18 42.22
C VAL A 598 33.04 -6.17 41.09
N VAL A 599 32.01 -5.34 40.97
CA VAL A 599 31.98 -4.26 39.96
C VAL A 599 32.18 -2.94 40.70
N TYR A 600 33.13 -2.14 40.22
CA TYR A 600 33.40 -0.80 40.71
C TYR A 600 33.02 0.23 39.65
N LEU A 601 32.56 1.40 40.10
CA LEU A 601 32.44 2.57 39.25
C LEU A 601 33.81 3.24 39.18
N GLY A 602 34.45 3.22 38.02
CA GLY A 602 35.76 3.82 37.77
C GLY A 602 35.64 5.12 36.99
N ARG A 603 36.51 6.10 37.28
CA ARG A 603 36.70 7.30 36.47
C ARG A 603 38.16 7.38 36.01
N ASP A 604 38.38 7.54 34.71
CA ASP A 604 39.73 7.74 34.15
C ASP A 604 40.21 9.20 34.32
N ASP A 605 41.48 9.43 34.00
CA ASP A 605 42.09 10.76 34.12
C ASP A 605 41.55 11.79 33.09
N GLN A 606 40.78 11.34 32.07
CA GLN A 606 40.10 12.18 31.07
C GLN A 606 38.64 12.48 31.46
N GLY A 607 38.17 12.01 32.62
CA GLY A 607 36.80 12.19 33.10
C GLY A 607 35.79 11.16 32.59
N GLY A 608 36.22 10.20 31.77
CA GLY A 608 35.42 9.08 31.30
C GLY A 608 35.03 8.13 32.44
N THR A 609 33.82 7.57 32.39
CA THR A 609 33.33 6.62 33.41
C THR A 609 33.22 5.20 32.86
N ALA A 610 33.63 4.22 33.66
CA ALA A 610 33.65 2.82 33.30
C ALA A 610 33.16 1.94 34.46
N ALA A 611 32.58 0.78 34.12
CA ALA A 611 32.37 -0.29 35.10
C ALA A 611 33.61 -1.18 35.12
N VAL A 612 34.40 -1.11 36.19
CA VAL A 612 35.62 -1.90 36.38
C VAL A 612 35.25 -3.19 37.12
N ARG A 613 35.40 -4.34 36.47
CA ARG A 613 35.07 -5.66 37.05
C ARG A 613 36.33 -6.35 37.51
N VAL A 614 36.29 -6.91 38.71
CA VAL A 614 37.38 -7.63 39.35
C VAL A 614 36.88 -8.98 39.85
N ALA A 615 37.68 -10.04 39.69
CA ALA A 615 37.34 -11.35 40.24
C ALA A 615 37.31 -11.28 41.76
N ARG A 616 36.33 -11.94 42.39
CA ARG A 616 36.28 -12.00 43.86
C ARG A 616 37.50 -12.74 44.40
N PRO A 617 38.26 -12.16 45.35
CA PRO A 617 39.47 -12.78 45.89
C PRO A 617 39.18 -14.05 46.71
N GLU A 618 37.93 -14.24 47.16
CA GLU A 618 37.51 -15.43 47.91
C GLU A 618 37.18 -16.63 47.01
N LEU A 619 37.19 -16.47 45.67
CA LEU A 619 36.87 -17.53 44.70
C LEU A 619 38.15 -18.16 44.08
N PRO A 620 38.10 -19.42 43.62
CA PRO A 620 39.26 -20.13 43.06
C PRO A 620 39.93 -19.41 41.88
N ALA A 621 41.23 -19.65 41.65
CA ALA A 621 42.01 -19.01 40.57
C ALA A 621 41.41 -19.20 39.16
N ALA A 622 40.61 -20.26 38.94
CA ALA A 622 39.84 -20.47 37.71
C ALA A 622 38.86 -19.32 37.38
N THR A 623 38.47 -18.50 38.38
CA THR A 623 37.61 -17.32 38.20
C THR A 623 38.31 -16.22 37.37
N ALA A 624 39.65 -16.19 37.33
CA ALA A 624 40.39 -15.26 36.48
C ALA A 624 40.28 -15.60 34.98
N GLN A 625 40.19 -16.90 34.63
CA GLN A 625 39.98 -17.34 33.25
C GLN A 625 38.61 -16.90 32.71
N LEU A 626 37.62 -16.73 33.58
CA LEU A 626 36.30 -16.20 33.21
C LEU A 626 36.36 -14.72 32.80
N LEU A 627 37.23 -13.90 33.43
CA LEU A 627 37.46 -12.52 33.00
C LEU A 627 38.21 -12.44 31.67
N THR A 628 39.13 -13.37 31.41
CA THR A 628 39.81 -13.48 30.11
C THR A 628 38.82 -13.85 29.00
N THR A 629 37.95 -14.81 29.27
CA THR A 629 36.87 -15.24 28.36
C THR A 629 35.91 -14.08 28.07
N GLU A 630 35.50 -13.35 29.10
CA GLU A 630 34.62 -12.19 28.96
C GLU A 630 35.28 -11.07 28.15
N ALA A 631 36.57 -10.77 28.40
CA ALA A 631 37.31 -9.77 27.63
C ALA A 631 37.40 -10.14 26.14
N GLU A 632 37.64 -11.41 25.81
CA GLU A 632 37.69 -11.88 24.43
C GLU A 632 36.33 -11.80 23.75
N ALA A 633 35.26 -12.22 24.44
CA ALA A 633 33.90 -12.09 23.93
C ALA A 633 33.52 -10.62 23.65
N LEU A 634 33.80 -9.72 24.58
CA LEU A 634 33.52 -8.28 24.42
C LEU A 634 34.36 -7.65 23.30
N ARG A 635 35.60 -8.11 23.11
CA ARG A 635 36.49 -7.66 22.02
C ARG A 635 35.95 -8.04 20.65
N ARG A 636 35.47 -9.28 20.48
CA ARG A 636 34.88 -9.75 19.21
C ARG A 636 33.52 -9.11 18.91
N LEU A 637 32.70 -8.87 19.93
CA LEU A 637 31.41 -8.19 19.78
C LEU A 637 31.56 -6.67 19.56
N ASN A 638 32.63 -6.06 20.09
CA ASN A 638 33.03 -4.67 19.84
C ASN A 638 31.89 -3.64 20.05
N GLY A 639 31.17 -3.74 21.17
CA GLY A 639 30.08 -2.82 21.50
C GLY A 639 28.73 -3.15 20.84
N ARG A 640 28.65 -4.20 20.01
CA ARG A 640 27.41 -4.62 19.34
C ARG A 640 26.72 -5.70 20.16
N TYR A 641 25.50 -5.42 20.63
CA TYR A 641 24.74 -6.29 21.53
C TYR A 641 25.47 -6.66 22.84
N ALA A 642 26.57 -6.00 23.17
CA ALA A 642 27.31 -6.14 24.42
C ALA A 642 28.03 -4.81 24.73
N PRO A 643 28.34 -4.50 26.00
CA PRO A 643 29.09 -3.30 26.35
C PRO A 643 30.46 -3.24 25.65
N ALA A 644 30.93 -2.04 25.27
CA ALA A 644 32.26 -1.91 24.71
C ALA A 644 33.33 -2.21 25.78
N LEU A 645 34.35 -2.98 25.41
CA LEU A 645 35.54 -3.18 26.23
C LEU A 645 36.43 -1.94 26.09
N LEU A 646 36.74 -1.28 27.21
CA LEU A 646 37.53 -0.04 27.23
C LEU A 646 39.01 -0.32 27.52
N ALA A 647 39.29 -1.17 28.52
CA ALA A 647 40.63 -1.54 28.91
C ALA A 647 40.65 -2.88 29.66
N THR A 648 41.82 -3.50 29.79
CA THR A 648 42.01 -4.77 30.50
C THR A 648 43.33 -4.79 31.26
N GLY A 649 43.34 -5.33 32.47
CA GLY A 649 44.53 -5.71 33.23
C GLY A 649 44.43 -7.17 33.68
N LEU A 650 44.45 -8.09 32.71
CA LEU A 650 44.25 -9.53 32.96
C LEU A 650 45.45 -10.19 33.65
N THR A 651 46.63 -9.58 33.57
CA THR A 651 47.87 -10.03 34.24
C THR A 651 48.05 -9.45 35.64
N ASP A 652 47.21 -8.49 36.03
CA ASP A 652 47.33 -7.77 37.29
C ASP A 652 46.78 -8.59 38.47
N ARG A 653 47.15 -8.22 39.70
CA ARG A 653 46.62 -8.82 40.93
C ARG A 653 45.94 -7.75 41.78
N PRO A 654 44.59 -7.71 41.84
CA PRO A 654 43.64 -8.63 41.18
C PRO A 654 43.43 -8.31 39.69
N ALA A 655 43.11 -9.34 38.89
CA ALA A 655 42.83 -9.17 37.46
C ALA A 655 41.54 -8.38 37.23
N TRP A 656 41.53 -7.47 36.26
CA TRP A 656 40.41 -6.57 36.03
C TRP A 656 40.13 -6.32 34.53
N ILE A 657 38.88 -5.97 34.23
CA ILE A 657 38.44 -5.46 32.92
C ILE A 657 37.61 -4.19 33.13
N ALA A 658 37.76 -3.20 32.26
CA ALA A 658 36.95 -2.01 32.25
C ALA A 658 36.01 -2.04 31.04
N VAL A 659 34.71 -1.95 31.31
CA VAL A 659 33.66 -1.95 30.28
C VAL A 659 32.85 -0.67 30.32
N GLN A 660 32.30 -0.27 29.19
CA GLN A 660 31.44 0.90 29.07
C GLN A 660 30.26 0.80 30.04
N LEU A 661 30.02 1.87 30.79
CA LEU A 661 28.85 1.96 31.66
C LEU A 661 27.61 2.16 30.78
N VAL A 662 26.64 1.25 30.89
CA VAL A 662 25.37 1.35 30.16
C VAL A 662 24.50 2.43 30.83
N ALA A 663 24.35 3.59 30.19
CA ALA A 663 23.52 4.66 30.69
C ALA A 663 22.03 4.28 30.62
N PRO A 664 21.21 4.63 31.62
CA PRO A 664 19.78 4.46 31.52
C PRO A 664 19.20 5.42 30.45
N GLY A 665 18.13 4.99 29.78
CA GLY A 665 17.36 5.87 28.88
C GLY A 665 16.74 7.04 29.64
N SER A 666 16.30 8.06 28.90
CA SER A 666 15.67 9.29 29.42
C SER A 666 14.66 9.00 30.52
N GLY A 667 15.02 9.30 31.78
CA GLY A 667 14.13 9.23 32.93
C GLY A 667 14.11 7.92 33.75
N GLN A 668 14.98 6.94 33.47
CA GLN A 668 15.15 5.76 34.32
C GLN A 668 16.46 5.80 35.13
N ALA A 669 16.50 5.10 36.27
CA ALA A 669 17.72 4.96 37.09
C ALA A 669 18.63 3.81 36.62
N LYS A 670 18.08 2.80 35.92
CA LYS A 670 18.79 1.62 35.41
C LYS A 670 18.03 1.00 34.21
N PRO A 671 18.73 0.53 33.15
CA PRO A 671 18.08 -0.22 32.08
C PRO A 671 17.53 -1.56 32.63
N PRO A 672 16.25 -1.88 32.38
CA PRO A 672 15.60 -3.05 32.97
C PRO A 672 16.10 -4.35 32.36
N LEU A 673 16.15 -5.40 33.19
CA LEU A 673 16.35 -6.77 32.69
C LEU A 673 15.08 -7.25 32.00
N LEU A 674 15.22 -8.13 31.00
CA LEU A 674 14.08 -8.70 30.29
C LEU A 674 13.07 -9.35 31.26
N ARG A 675 13.55 -10.02 32.31
CA ARG A 675 12.67 -10.59 33.35
C ARG A 675 11.84 -9.56 34.11
N GLU A 676 12.34 -8.35 34.31
CA GLU A 676 11.63 -7.28 35.03
C GLU A 676 10.51 -6.71 34.17
N LEU A 677 10.79 -6.59 32.87
CA LEU A 677 9.83 -6.13 31.87
C LEU A 677 8.68 -7.12 31.70
N VAL A 678 8.98 -8.41 31.57
CA VAL A 678 7.94 -9.45 31.46
C VAL A 678 7.10 -9.55 32.73
N ARG A 679 7.65 -9.21 33.91
CA ARG A 679 6.91 -9.21 35.20
C ARG A 679 6.09 -7.94 35.42
N ALA A 680 6.51 -6.79 34.92
CA ALA A 680 5.84 -5.52 35.09
C ALA A 680 4.64 -5.38 34.12
N VAL A 681 3.46 -5.84 34.53
CA VAL A 681 2.22 -5.61 33.78
C VAL A 681 1.56 -4.32 34.27
N PRO A 682 1.43 -3.27 33.45
CA PRO A 682 0.76 -2.04 33.86
C PRO A 682 -0.72 -2.29 34.16
N PRO A 683 -1.31 -1.62 35.17
CA PRO A 683 -2.74 -1.77 35.48
C PRO A 683 -3.59 -1.44 34.25
N GLY A 684 -4.38 -2.40 33.77
CA GLY A 684 -5.24 -2.27 32.59
C GLY A 684 -4.69 -2.87 31.28
N ARG A 685 -3.45 -3.39 31.25
CA ARG A 685 -2.91 -4.17 30.13
C ARG A 685 -2.88 -5.68 30.46
N GLN A 686 -3.06 -6.52 29.44
CA GLN A 686 -3.00 -7.99 29.54
C GLN A 686 -1.59 -8.57 29.25
N SER A 687 -0.65 -7.71 28.82
CA SER A 687 0.74 -8.07 28.49
C SER A 687 1.64 -6.86 28.74
N ALA A 688 2.90 -7.11 29.11
CA ALA A 688 3.93 -6.09 29.22
C ALA A 688 4.42 -5.59 27.85
N LEU A 689 4.43 -6.47 26.85
CA LEU A 689 4.84 -6.18 25.47
C LEU A 689 3.64 -6.27 24.53
N ASP A 690 3.56 -5.37 23.56
CA ASP A 690 2.65 -5.49 22.41
C ASP A 690 3.26 -6.38 21.32
N ILE A 691 2.52 -6.62 20.23
CA ILE A 691 2.96 -7.52 19.16
C ILE A 691 4.28 -7.00 18.54
N LEU A 692 4.37 -5.71 18.23
CA LEU A 692 5.57 -5.13 17.63
C LEU A 692 6.76 -5.18 18.61
N GLY A 693 6.57 -4.80 19.88
CA GLY A 693 7.61 -4.89 20.90
C GLY A 693 8.13 -6.31 21.12
N SER A 694 7.24 -7.31 21.12
CA SER A 694 7.65 -8.73 21.22
C SER A 694 8.46 -9.20 20.01
N LEU A 695 8.10 -8.76 18.80
CA LEU A 695 8.80 -9.13 17.56
C LEU A 695 10.14 -8.42 17.43
N THR A 696 10.20 -7.13 17.71
CA THR A 696 11.44 -6.33 17.68
C THR A 696 12.43 -6.84 18.71
N LEU A 697 11.96 -7.14 19.92
CA LEU A 697 12.80 -7.74 20.95
C LEU A 697 13.31 -9.14 20.53
N GLY A 698 12.43 -9.99 20.01
CA GLY A 698 12.80 -11.31 19.50
C GLY A 698 13.84 -11.22 18.36
N TRP A 699 13.65 -10.26 17.46
CA TRP A 699 14.56 -10.00 16.34
C TRP A 699 15.96 -9.59 16.82
N HIS A 700 16.05 -8.68 17.79
CA HIS A 700 17.33 -8.29 18.39
C HIS A 700 18.00 -9.42 19.17
N LEU A 701 17.23 -10.26 19.89
CA LEU A 701 17.76 -11.45 20.58
C LEU A 701 18.36 -12.46 19.60
N ALA A 702 17.63 -12.78 18.53
CA ALA A 702 18.11 -13.69 17.51
C ALA A 702 19.32 -13.11 16.75
N GLY A 703 19.31 -11.80 16.48
CA GLY A 703 20.43 -11.07 15.88
C GLY A 703 21.69 -11.07 16.76
N ALA A 704 21.55 -10.83 18.05
CA ALA A 704 22.65 -10.87 19.01
C ALA A 704 23.29 -12.27 19.09
N LEU A 705 22.48 -13.32 19.13
CA LEU A 705 22.97 -14.69 19.16
C LEU A 705 23.63 -15.08 17.83
N SER A 706 23.05 -14.67 16.70
CA SER A 706 23.64 -14.86 15.37
C SER A 706 25.02 -14.22 15.26
N LEU A 707 25.19 -13.01 15.80
CA LEU A 707 26.49 -12.33 15.83
C LEU A 707 27.50 -13.10 16.70
N CYS A 708 27.08 -13.61 17.86
CA CYS A 708 27.94 -14.45 18.70
C CYS A 708 28.45 -15.67 17.91
N HIS A 709 27.54 -16.43 17.29
CA HIS A 709 27.90 -17.63 16.53
C HIS A 709 28.83 -17.32 15.34
N LEU A 710 28.60 -16.20 14.64
CA LEU A 710 29.47 -15.75 13.55
C LEU A 710 30.90 -15.43 14.01
N GLN A 711 31.06 -14.96 15.25
CA GLN A 711 32.33 -14.63 15.88
C GLN A 711 32.96 -15.80 16.66
N GLY A 712 32.41 -17.01 16.51
CA GLY A 712 32.91 -18.20 17.23
C GLY A 712 32.57 -18.21 18.72
N LEU A 713 31.60 -17.40 19.16
CA LEU A 713 31.16 -17.30 20.55
C LEU A 713 29.86 -18.08 20.77
N VAL A 714 29.80 -18.90 21.82
CA VAL A 714 28.58 -19.63 22.23
C VAL A 714 28.28 -19.37 23.71
N PRO A 715 27.29 -18.51 24.03
CA PRO A 715 26.89 -18.26 25.41
C PRO A 715 26.35 -19.54 26.07
N ALA A 716 26.81 -19.85 27.29
CA ALA A 716 26.34 -21.04 28.01
C ALA A 716 24.95 -20.87 28.64
N ARG A 717 24.49 -19.63 28.86
CA ARG A 717 23.16 -19.31 29.42
C ARG A 717 22.57 -18.04 28.82
N LEU A 718 21.58 -18.20 27.94
CA LEU A 718 20.78 -17.14 27.36
C LEU A 718 19.38 -17.14 27.99
N THR A 719 19.22 -16.40 29.09
CA THR A 719 17.98 -16.35 29.88
C THR A 719 17.50 -14.91 30.06
N ALA A 720 16.27 -14.72 30.56
CA ALA A 720 15.72 -13.39 30.78
C ALA A 720 16.47 -12.57 31.85
N ASP A 721 17.37 -13.22 32.61
CA ASP A 721 18.28 -12.61 33.58
C ASP A 721 19.60 -12.13 32.97
N THR A 722 19.98 -12.66 31.79
CA THR A 722 21.21 -12.30 31.09
C THR A 722 20.98 -11.32 29.95
N VAL A 723 19.74 -10.86 29.73
CA VAL A 723 19.37 -9.89 28.70
C VAL A 723 18.97 -8.58 29.36
N ILE A 724 19.75 -7.53 29.09
CA ILE A 724 19.41 -6.15 29.42
C ILE A 724 18.70 -5.54 28.21
N VAL A 725 17.53 -4.94 28.40
CA VAL A 725 16.82 -4.28 27.30
C VAL A 725 17.07 -2.79 27.36
N THR A 726 17.61 -2.23 26.29
CA THR A 726 17.82 -0.79 26.13
C THR A 726 16.65 -0.20 25.34
N GLY A 727 16.47 1.12 25.33
CA GLY A 727 15.34 1.75 24.64
C GLY A 727 15.23 1.40 23.15
N ARG A 728 16.31 0.92 22.52
CA ARG A 728 16.38 0.66 21.07
C ARG A 728 17.03 -0.69 20.68
N SER A 729 17.46 -1.52 21.63
CA SER A 729 18.17 -2.79 21.37
C SER A 729 18.23 -3.68 22.62
N VAL A 730 19.00 -4.77 22.57
CA VAL A 730 19.33 -5.62 23.72
C VAL A 730 20.84 -5.64 23.95
N LEU A 731 21.26 -5.85 25.20
CA LEU A 731 22.64 -6.14 25.55
C LEU A 731 22.69 -7.49 26.27
N LEU A 732 23.57 -8.36 25.79
CA LEU A 732 23.92 -9.62 26.44
C LEU A 732 24.85 -9.34 27.62
N ALA A 733 24.44 -9.81 28.79
CA ALA A 733 25.23 -9.83 30.02
C ALA A 733 25.65 -11.28 30.34
N GLY A 734 26.63 -11.45 31.24
CA GLY A 734 27.07 -12.79 31.65
C GLY A 734 27.93 -13.53 30.62
N LEU A 735 28.64 -12.80 29.75
CA LEU A 735 29.55 -13.35 28.73
C LEU A 735 30.81 -14.03 29.30
N SER A 736 30.95 -14.07 30.62
CA SER A 736 32.03 -14.79 31.31
C SER A 736 31.88 -16.31 31.23
N ASP A 737 30.66 -16.83 31.14
CA ASP A 737 30.37 -18.25 30.88
C ASP A 737 30.06 -18.43 29.37
N CYS A 738 31.03 -18.13 28.51
CA CYS A 738 30.93 -18.27 27.04
C CYS A 738 31.98 -19.27 26.53
N ALA A 739 31.64 -20.11 25.55
CA ALA A 739 32.66 -20.86 24.81
C ALA A 739 33.20 -20.01 23.66
N VAL A 740 34.53 -19.99 23.51
CA VAL A 740 35.23 -19.24 22.46
C VAL A 740 35.94 -20.25 21.57
N ASP A 741 35.55 -20.32 20.31
CA ASP A 741 36.08 -21.27 19.32
C ASP A 741 36.05 -22.74 19.78
N GLY A 742 35.06 -23.09 20.63
CA GLY A 742 34.87 -24.43 21.19
C GLY A 742 35.55 -24.68 22.54
N GLU A 743 36.41 -23.75 23.02
CA GLU A 743 37.00 -23.83 24.36
C GLU A 743 36.06 -23.21 25.39
N TYR A 744 35.79 -23.93 26.50
CA TYR A 744 34.89 -23.49 27.56
C TYR A 744 35.57 -23.55 28.93
N ALA A 745 35.67 -22.40 29.61
CA ALA A 745 36.31 -22.27 30.91
C ALA A 745 35.38 -22.47 32.12
N GLY A 746 34.08 -22.69 31.89
CA GLY A 746 33.08 -22.86 32.94
C GLY A 746 32.92 -24.31 33.44
N SER A 747 32.07 -24.51 34.46
CA SER A 747 31.79 -25.83 35.02
C SER A 747 30.70 -26.55 34.21
N GLY A 748 31.04 -27.63 33.50
CA GLY A 748 30.09 -28.48 32.77
C GLY A 748 30.54 -28.80 31.35
N PRO A 749 29.68 -29.45 30.53
CA PRO A 749 29.96 -29.65 29.11
C PRO A 749 30.00 -28.31 28.38
N ALA A 750 30.84 -28.20 27.34
CA ALA A 750 30.93 -27.00 26.52
C ALA A 750 29.58 -26.74 25.83
N PRO A 751 29.04 -25.51 25.90
CA PRO A 751 27.77 -25.18 25.26
C PRO A 751 27.90 -25.27 23.74
N THR A 752 26.88 -25.81 23.08
CA THR A 752 26.81 -25.87 21.62
C THR A 752 25.91 -24.78 21.06
N GLN A 753 26.11 -24.39 19.80
CA GLN A 753 25.23 -23.42 19.13
C GLN A 753 23.75 -23.87 19.16
N ALA A 754 23.51 -25.18 19.07
CA ALA A 754 22.18 -25.75 19.15
C ALA A 754 21.53 -25.56 20.54
N ASP A 755 22.32 -25.57 21.61
CA ASP A 755 21.83 -25.32 22.97
C ASP A 755 21.42 -23.86 23.15
N SER A 756 22.26 -22.91 22.69
CA SER A 756 21.91 -21.49 22.75
C SER A 756 20.70 -21.14 21.86
N VAL A 757 20.47 -21.85 20.74
CA VAL A 757 19.25 -21.72 19.92
C VAL A 757 18.01 -22.21 20.66
N ARG A 758 18.12 -23.30 21.43
CA ARG A 758 17.01 -23.78 22.26
C ARG A 758 16.64 -22.74 23.32
N GLU A 759 17.64 -22.14 23.96
CA GLU A 759 17.42 -21.07 24.93
C GLU A 759 16.79 -19.82 24.29
N LEU A 760 17.19 -19.48 23.06
CA LEU A 760 16.51 -18.45 22.27
C LEU A 760 15.02 -18.79 22.04
N GLY A 761 14.69 -20.04 21.71
CA GLY A 761 13.31 -20.51 21.58
C GLY A 761 12.48 -20.31 22.84
N GLU A 762 13.07 -20.57 24.02
CA GLU A 762 12.41 -20.35 25.31
C GLU A 762 12.15 -18.86 25.59
N LEU A 763 13.09 -17.99 25.23
CA LEU A 763 12.91 -16.54 25.34
C LEU A 763 11.83 -16.02 24.38
N LEU A 764 11.81 -16.50 23.13
CA LEU A 764 10.77 -16.14 22.16
C LEU A 764 9.38 -16.58 22.64
N ARG A 765 9.28 -17.74 23.28
CA ARG A 765 8.05 -18.22 23.93
C ARG A 765 7.64 -17.33 25.10
N LEU A 766 8.60 -16.91 25.93
CA LEU A 766 8.36 -16.05 27.08
C LEU A 766 7.80 -14.67 26.67
N ILE A 767 8.43 -14.00 25.70
CA ILE A 767 8.06 -12.64 25.29
C ILE A 767 6.77 -12.59 24.46
N SER A 768 6.31 -13.72 23.94
CA SER A 768 5.09 -13.84 23.13
C SER A 768 3.87 -14.30 23.93
N THR A 769 4.01 -14.55 25.24
CA THR A 769 2.94 -15.11 26.07
C THR A 769 2.20 -14.01 26.86
N LYS A 770 0.85 -13.96 26.78
CA LYS A 770 0.00 -13.02 27.55
C LYS A 770 -0.31 -13.59 28.95
N ARG A 771 -0.24 -12.76 30.00
CA ARG A 771 -0.67 -13.17 31.35
C ARG A 771 -2.18 -12.99 31.51
N THR A 772 -2.92 -14.09 31.53
CA THR A 772 -4.36 -14.12 31.82
C THR A 772 -4.57 -14.67 33.23
N PRO A 773 -5.29 -13.98 34.15
CA PRO A 773 -5.52 -14.48 35.51
C PRO A 773 -6.54 -15.62 35.63
N ALA A 774 -7.09 -16.13 34.52
CA ALA A 774 -8.13 -17.15 34.56
C ALA A 774 -7.99 -18.09 33.36
N LEU A 775 -8.11 -19.39 33.66
CA LEU A 775 -8.09 -20.55 32.77
C LEU A 775 -6.72 -20.98 32.26
N HIS A 776 -6.23 -22.09 32.83
CA HIS A 776 -5.23 -22.97 32.26
C HIS A 776 -5.69 -23.45 30.87
N THR A 777 -5.36 -22.68 29.83
CA THR A 777 -5.40 -23.17 28.44
C THR A 777 -3.96 -23.27 27.96
N SER A 778 -3.64 -24.46 27.44
CA SER A 778 -2.32 -24.95 27.02
C SER A 778 -1.79 -24.29 25.73
N GLN A 779 -2.17 -23.04 25.45
CA GLN A 779 -1.77 -22.34 24.23
C GLN A 779 -0.64 -21.36 24.51
N ASP A 780 0.61 -21.76 24.23
CA ASP A 780 1.79 -20.91 24.27
C ASP A 780 1.78 -19.85 23.14
N MET A 781 2.55 -18.76 23.30
CA MET A 781 2.73 -17.69 22.29
C MET A 781 1.44 -16.95 21.90
N GLN A 782 0.61 -16.52 22.88
CA GLN A 782 -0.70 -15.90 22.61
C GLN A 782 -0.65 -14.55 21.86
N LEU A 783 0.51 -13.87 21.81
CA LEU A 783 0.74 -12.68 20.97
C LEU A 783 0.89 -13.02 19.49
N TRP A 784 1.30 -14.25 19.15
CA TRP A 784 1.55 -14.71 17.78
C TRP A 784 0.54 -15.79 17.35
N GLN A 785 -0.74 -15.59 17.64
CA GLN A 785 -1.83 -16.53 17.33
C GLN A 785 -2.54 -16.18 16.01
N GLY A 786 -2.92 -17.22 15.25
CA GLY A 786 -3.58 -17.13 13.94
C GLY A 786 -2.74 -17.67 12.78
N ASP A 787 -3.37 -17.91 11.63
CA ASP A 787 -2.75 -18.59 10.48
C ASP A 787 -1.56 -17.81 9.90
N SER A 788 -1.60 -16.47 9.96
CA SER A 788 -0.48 -15.63 9.51
C SER A 788 0.79 -15.83 10.31
N TRP A 789 0.67 -16.27 11.57
CA TRP A 789 1.78 -16.48 12.51
C TRP A 789 2.22 -17.93 12.61
N GLN A 790 1.52 -18.86 11.94
CA GLN A 790 1.88 -20.27 11.96
C GLN A 790 3.35 -20.50 11.57
N PRO A 791 3.90 -19.89 10.49
CA PRO A 791 5.32 -20.06 10.18
C PRO A 791 6.28 -19.56 11.27
N LEU A 792 5.94 -18.47 11.97
CA LEU A 792 6.74 -17.96 13.08
C LEU A 792 6.68 -18.91 14.29
N ARG A 793 5.50 -19.44 14.61
CA ARG A 793 5.35 -20.41 15.70
C ARG A 793 6.06 -21.72 15.39
N ASP A 794 5.97 -22.20 14.15
CA ASP A 794 6.70 -23.37 13.69
C ASP A 794 8.22 -23.12 13.79
N GLN A 795 8.70 -21.91 13.48
CA GLN A 795 10.10 -21.52 13.70
C GLN A 795 10.52 -21.64 15.17
N VAL A 796 9.70 -21.11 16.08
CA VAL A 796 9.98 -21.14 17.52
C VAL A 796 9.95 -22.57 18.05
N LEU A 797 9.00 -23.39 17.59
CA LEU A 797 8.92 -24.81 17.95
C LEU A 797 10.11 -25.60 17.41
N ARG A 798 10.60 -25.29 16.19
CA ARG A 798 11.84 -25.89 15.65
C ARG A 798 13.07 -25.49 16.47
N CYS A 799 13.12 -24.29 17.05
CA CYS A 799 14.19 -23.93 18.00
C CYS A 799 14.17 -24.81 19.26
N LEU A 800 12.97 -25.23 19.69
CA LEU A 800 12.74 -26.06 20.87
C LEU A 800 12.78 -27.57 20.57
N ASP A 801 13.18 -27.98 19.36
CA ASP A 801 13.20 -29.40 18.98
C ASP A 801 14.13 -30.21 19.91
N PRO A 802 13.68 -31.37 20.42
CA PRO A 802 14.52 -32.23 21.26
C PRO A 802 15.80 -32.66 20.55
N ASP A 803 15.80 -32.79 19.21
CA ASP A 803 16.96 -33.15 18.39
C ASP A 803 17.79 -31.89 18.01
N PRO A 804 19.04 -31.75 18.49
CA PRO A 804 19.90 -30.60 18.17
C PRO A 804 20.15 -30.40 16.68
N ALA A 805 20.16 -31.48 15.88
CA ALA A 805 20.46 -31.40 14.45
C ALA A 805 19.31 -30.80 13.62
N ARG A 806 18.09 -30.77 14.18
CA ARG A 806 16.89 -30.21 13.51
C ARG A 806 16.65 -28.74 13.86
N ARG A 807 17.39 -28.21 14.83
CA ARG A 807 17.25 -26.82 15.27
C ARG A 807 17.75 -25.87 14.17
N PRO A 808 17.02 -24.78 13.88
CA PRO A 808 17.44 -23.79 12.90
C PRO A 808 18.65 -23.02 13.42
N SER A 809 19.34 -22.31 12.52
CA SER A 809 20.38 -21.37 12.94
C SER A 809 19.76 -20.11 13.57
N ALA A 810 20.49 -19.44 14.47
CA ALA A 810 20.05 -18.16 15.04
C ALA A 810 19.82 -17.09 13.95
N SER A 811 20.60 -17.15 12.86
CA SER A 811 20.42 -16.30 11.69
C SER A 811 19.09 -16.57 10.97
N GLU A 812 18.73 -17.83 10.72
CA GLU A 812 17.43 -18.22 10.13
C GLU A 812 16.27 -17.66 10.95
N THR A 813 16.31 -17.85 12.27
CA THR A 813 15.27 -17.35 13.19
C THR A 813 15.18 -15.83 13.19
N ALA A 814 16.31 -15.12 13.18
CA ALA A 814 16.34 -13.66 13.05
C ALA A 814 15.69 -13.20 11.72
N GLY A 815 15.88 -13.95 10.64
CA GLY A 815 15.30 -13.62 9.34
C GLY A 815 13.78 -13.78 9.30
N VAL A 816 13.26 -14.87 9.89
CA VAL A 816 11.81 -15.05 10.03
C VAL A 816 11.21 -13.91 10.85
N LEU A 817 11.81 -13.56 12.00
CA LEU A 817 11.34 -12.46 12.85
C LEU A 817 11.37 -11.10 12.14
N ALA A 818 12.43 -10.81 11.38
CA ALA A 818 12.56 -9.57 10.61
C ALA A 818 11.42 -9.40 9.59
N ARG A 819 11.03 -10.49 8.91
CA ARG A 819 9.88 -10.49 7.99
C ARG A 819 8.59 -10.08 8.70
N TYR A 820 8.36 -10.58 9.91
CA TYR A 820 7.18 -10.25 10.70
C TYR A 820 7.22 -8.85 11.29
N VAL A 821 8.38 -8.37 11.77
CA VAL A 821 8.58 -6.96 12.18
C VAL A 821 8.21 -6.05 11.02
N SER A 822 8.75 -6.29 9.82
CA SER A 822 8.45 -5.50 8.63
C SER A 822 6.96 -5.49 8.28
N VAL A 823 6.30 -6.65 8.29
CA VAL A 823 4.86 -6.77 8.00
C VAL A 823 4.00 -6.02 9.01
N VAL A 824 4.37 -6.02 10.29
CA VAL A 824 3.63 -5.31 11.35
C VAL A 824 3.92 -3.81 11.34
N SER A 825 5.18 -3.41 11.18
CA SER A 825 5.60 -2.01 11.06
C SER A 825 4.95 -1.31 9.87
N GLN A 826 4.78 -2.00 8.73
CA GLN A 826 4.09 -1.46 7.54
C GLN A 826 2.57 -1.30 7.71
N ARG A 827 1.97 -1.90 8.74
CA ARG A 827 0.54 -1.78 9.08
C ARG A 827 0.26 -0.73 10.15
N MET A 828 1.30 -0.13 10.72
CA MET A 828 1.19 1.01 11.65
C MET A 828 1.44 2.32 10.89
N PRO A 829 0.66 3.40 11.14
CA PRO A 829 0.92 4.70 10.53
C PRO A 829 2.28 5.25 11.01
N ASP A 830 2.96 5.99 10.13
CA ASP A 830 4.35 6.43 10.22
C ASP A 830 4.93 6.57 11.63
N SER A 831 5.87 5.67 11.95
CA SER A 831 7.02 5.98 12.79
C SER A 831 8.25 5.63 11.97
N GLY A 832 8.75 6.62 11.23
CA GLY A 832 9.99 6.53 10.47
C GLY A 832 11.12 6.14 11.40
N ALA A 833 11.56 4.89 11.30
CA ALA A 833 12.66 4.35 12.07
C ALA A 833 13.70 3.75 11.11
N THR A 834 14.70 4.56 10.77
CA THR A 834 16.00 4.05 10.32
C THR A 834 16.80 3.66 11.56
N VAL A 835 17.33 2.44 11.56
CA VAL A 835 18.13 1.87 12.65
C VAL A 835 19.55 2.40 12.50
N ALA A 836 19.85 3.53 13.13
CA ALA A 836 21.20 4.10 13.19
C ALA A 836 22.16 3.11 13.89
N GLY A 837 22.98 2.43 13.10
CA GLY A 837 24.05 1.55 13.57
C GLY A 837 25.32 2.36 13.69
N THR A 838 25.70 2.76 14.90
CA THR A 838 27.01 3.37 15.15
C THR A 838 28.09 2.31 14.89
N VAL A 839 28.81 2.42 13.76
CA VAL A 839 30.02 1.64 13.51
C VAL A 839 31.15 2.61 13.20
N GLY A 840 32.05 2.72 14.17
CA GLY A 840 33.29 3.47 14.01
C GLY A 840 34.13 2.90 12.87
N ALA A 841 34.76 3.81 12.12
CA ALA A 841 35.71 3.53 11.08
C ALA A 841 36.78 2.52 11.56
N ARG A 842 36.98 1.44 10.79
CA ARG A 842 38.13 0.53 10.95
C ARG A 842 38.73 0.19 9.59
N GLY A 843 40.06 0.22 9.57
CA GLY A 843 40.90 0.20 8.39
C GLY A 843 40.81 -1.08 7.54
N ALA A 844 41.18 -0.90 6.27
CA ALA A 844 41.18 -1.90 5.22
C ALA A 844 41.85 -3.22 5.67
N ALA A 845 41.06 -4.28 5.80
CA ALA A 845 41.58 -5.62 6.02
C ALA A 845 42.37 -6.09 4.78
N ARG A 846 43.46 -6.82 5.02
CA ARG A 846 44.38 -7.33 4.00
C ARG A 846 43.68 -8.41 3.16
N ARG A 847 43.48 -8.16 1.86
CA ARG A 847 42.74 -9.06 0.95
C ARG A 847 43.56 -10.30 0.58
N PRO A 848 42.96 -11.51 0.54
CA PRO A 848 43.67 -12.70 0.07
C PRO A 848 43.92 -12.62 -1.45
N PRO A 849 45.04 -13.15 -1.96
CA PRO A 849 45.24 -13.33 -3.39
C PRO A 849 44.24 -14.36 -3.93
N VAL A 850 43.80 -14.18 -5.18
CA VAL A 850 42.92 -15.14 -5.86
C VAL A 850 43.69 -16.45 -6.11
N HIS A 851 43.10 -17.62 -5.81
CA HIS A 851 43.79 -18.92 -5.89
C HIS A 851 44.39 -19.23 -7.28
N GLU A 852 45.63 -19.77 -7.31
CA GLU A 852 46.41 -20.02 -8.53
C GLU A 852 45.81 -21.05 -9.50
N GLU A 853 45.01 -22.02 -9.05
CA GLU A 853 44.33 -22.97 -9.96
C GLU A 853 43.30 -22.27 -10.88
N ALA A 854 42.73 -21.16 -10.43
CA ALA A 854 41.93 -20.28 -11.29
C ALA A 854 42.79 -19.45 -12.26
N SER A 855 44.12 -19.46 -12.13
CA SER A 855 45.05 -18.62 -12.90
C SER A 855 45.51 -19.24 -14.24
N ALA A 856 45.35 -20.54 -14.45
CA ALA A 856 46.10 -21.26 -15.50
C ALA A 856 45.55 -21.16 -16.95
N ALA A 857 44.27 -20.82 -17.17
CA ALA A 857 43.69 -20.76 -18.51
C ALA A 857 43.34 -19.31 -18.93
N ARG A 858 44.20 -18.66 -19.71
CA ARG A 858 43.86 -17.39 -20.38
C ARG A 858 43.06 -17.68 -21.64
N SER A 859 41.89 -17.07 -21.76
CA SER A 859 41.14 -17.08 -23.02
C SER A 859 41.91 -16.27 -24.07
N SER A 860 42.09 -16.81 -25.27
CA SER A 860 42.71 -16.03 -26.35
C SER A 860 41.75 -14.93 -26.83
N PRO A 861 42.22 -13.74 -27.25
CA PRO A 861 41.35 -12.69 -27.77
C PRO A 861 40.45 -13.15 -28.93
N ARG A 862 40.90 -14.14 -29.72
CA ARG A 862 40.10 -14.78 -30.77
C ARG A 862 38.96 -15.65 -30.22
N ALA A 863 39.19 -16.38 -29.13
CA ALA A 863 38.16 -17.17 -28.46
C ALA A 863 37.12 -16.26 -27.78
N ALA A 864 37.57 -15.21 -27.10
CA ALA A 864 36.70 -14.19 -26.52
C ALA A 864 35.84 -13.49 -27.59
N ALA A 865 36.45 -13.07 -28.70
CA ALA A 865 35.71 -12.45 -29.81
C ALA A 865 34.64 -13.39 -30.40
N ARG A 866 34.94 -14.70 -30.52
CA ARG A 866 33.98 -15.70 -30.99
C ARG A 866 32.82 -15.91 -29.99
N ALA A 867 33.12 -15.97 -28.69
CA ALA A 867 32.11 -16.11 -27.64
C ALA A 867 31.15 -14.90 -27.59
N LEU A 868 31.65 -13.71 -27.91
CA LEU A 868 30.88 -12.46 -27.97
C LEU A 868 30.21 -12.19 -29.33
N GLY A 869 30.29 -13.12 -30.29
CA GLY A 869 29.68 -12.94 -31.62
C GLY A 869 30.29 -11.80 -32.44
N LEU A 870 31.55 -11.42 -32.18
CA LEU A 870 32.24 -10.36 -32.93
C LEU A 870 32.82 -10.93 -34.25
N PRO A 871 32.64 -10.25 -35.40
CA PRO A 871 33.19 -10.70 -36.68
C PRO A 871 34.72 -10.76 -36.66
N ALA A 872 35.30 -11.61 -37.51
CA ALA A 872 36.74 -11.91 -37.54
C ALA A 872 37.60 -10.64 -37.40
N LEU A 873 38.51 -10.65 -36.41
CA LEU A 873 39.39 -9.55 -35.95
C LEU A 873 40.31 -8.90 -37.02
N ARG A 874 40.13 -9.21 -38.31
CA ARG A 874 41.05 -8.87 -39.41
C ARG A 874 41.17 -7.36 -39.71
N ARG A 875 40.37 -6.45 -39.11
CA ARG A 875 40.41 -4.99 -39.44
C ARG A 875 40.12 -3.97 -38.31
N ARG A 876 40.15 -4.29 -37.00
CA ARG A 876 39.92 -3.27 -35.94
C ARG A 876 40.82 -3.42 -34.71
N GLY A 877 41.92 -2.67 -34.66
CA GLY A 877 42.85 -2.64 -33.51
C GLY A 877 42.18 -2.24 -32.19
N GLU A 878 41.23 -1.31 -32.22
CA GLU A 878 40.52 -0.81 -31.02
C GLU A 878 39.72 -1.90 -30.29
N THR A 879 39.07 -2.82 -31.01
CA THR A 879 38.31 -3.93 -30.36
C THR A 879 39.24 -4.96 -29.75
N GLN A 880 40.40 -5.20 -30.37
CA GLN A 880 41.43 -6.07 -29.81
C GLN A 880 42.02 -5.48 -28.53
N GLU A 881 42.31 -4.18 -28.52
CA GLU A 881 42.81 -3.47 -27.34
C GLU A 881 41.83 -3.55 -26.16
N LEU A 882 40.53 -3.37 -26.41
CA LEU A 882 39.49 -3.52 -25.37
C LEU A 882 39.40 -4.94 -24.82
N LEU A 883 39.52 -5.97 -25.68
CA LEU A 883 39.56 -7.37 -25.25
C LEU A 883 40.79 -7.66 -24.38
N GLU A 884 41.95 -7.13 -24.76
CA GLU A 884 43.19 -7.27 -23.99
C GLU A 884 43.10 -6.57 -22.62
N ARG A 885 42.53 -5.36 -22.57
CA ARG A 885 42.31 -4.62 -21.32
C ARG A 885 41.34 -5.32 -20.38
N ALA A 886 40.15 -5.72 -20.86
CA ALA A 886 39.16 -6.45 -20.06
C ALA A 886 39.65 -7.84 -19.62
N GLY A 887 40.58 -8.45 -20.37
CA GLY A 887 41.19 -9.74 -20.09
C GLY A 887 42.40 -9.71 -19.12
N ARG A 888 42.84 -8.53 -18.65
CA ARG A 888 44.03 -8.40 -17.78
C ARG A 888 43.91 -9.24 -16.51
N SER A 889 44.97 -9.96 -16.13
CA SER A 889 44.96 -10.72 -14.87
C SER A 889 44.90 -9.77 -13.68
N LEU A 890 44.16 -10.15 -12.64
CA LEU A 890 44.01 -9.38 -11.41
C LEU A 890 44.64 -10.18 -10.27
N THR A 891 45.48 -9.53 -9.47
CA THR A 891 46.14 -10.14 -8.30
C THR A 891 45.16 -10.35 -7.14
N TYR A 892 44.18 -9.46 -7.03
CA TYR A 892 43.12 -9.49 -6.02
C TYR A 892 41.75 -9.43 -6.71
N SER A 893 40.73 -9.95 -6.04
CA SER A 893 39.34 -9.82 -6.48
C SER A 893 38.97 -8.35 -6.65
N ARG A 894 38.41 -8.01 -7.82
CA ARG A 894 37.87 -6.67 -8.12
C ARG A 894 36.39 -6.64 -7.72
N ARG A 895 36.07 -5.82 -6.73
CA ARG A 895 34.70 -5.65 -6.21
C ARG A 895 34.02 -4.45 -6.89
N VAL A 896 32.94 -4.69 -7.60
CA VAL A 896 32.26 -3.69 -8.45
C VAL A 896 30.81 -3.56 -8.01
N THR A 897 30.37 -2.36 -7.67
CA THR A 897 28.97 -2.14 -7.27
C THR A 897 28.20 -1.47 -8.39
N VAL A 898 27.02 -1.98 -8.71
CA VAL A 898 26.14 -1.47 -9.76
C VAL A 898 24.91 -0.84 -9.12
N VAL A 899 24.78 0.48 -9.28
CA VAL A 899 23.66 1.29 -8.77
C VAL A 899 22.87 1.87 -9.93
N GLY A 900 21.58 2.11 -9.73
CA GLY A 900 20.70 2.71 -10.72
C GLY A 900 20.18 4.06 -10.28
N ALA A 901 20.15 5.03 -11.19
CA ALA A 901 19.59 6.35 -10.92
C ALA A 901 18.07 6.33 -10.65
N HIS A 902 17.35 5.33 -11.20
CA HIS A 902 15.92 5.10 -10.99
C HIS A 902 15.53 3.66 -11.40
N HIS A 903 14.31 3.23 -11.10
CA HIS A 903 13.84 1.84 -11.24
C HIS A 903 13.82 1.28 -12.68
N SER A 904 14.01 2.10 -13.72
CA SER A 904 14.02 1.67 -15.14
C SER A 904 15.32 2.03 -15.90
N CYS A 905 16.42 2.27 -15.18
CA CYS A 905 17.70 2.67 -15.79
C CYS A 905 18.50 1.51 -16.43
N GLY A 906 17.99 0.27 -16.39
CA GLY A 906 18.68 -0.89 -16.94
C GLY A 906 19.76 -1.51 -16.04
N ARG A 907 19.82 -1.14 -14.76
CA ARG A 907 20.76 -1.64 -13.74
C ARG A 907 20.99 -3.16 -13.77
N ILE A 908 19.92 -3.95 -13.60
CA ILE A 908 19.98 -5.42 -13.63
C ILE A 908 20.52 -5.94 -14.96
N THR A 909 20.08 -5.32 -16.07
CA THR A 909 20.54 -5.66 -17.42
C THR A 909 22.04 -5.41 -17.54
N THR A 910 22.52 -4.27 -17.02
CA THR A 910 23.95 -3.95 -16.99
C THR A 910 24.72 -4.98 -16.17
N THR A 911 24.27 -5.35 -14.98
CA THR A 911 24.91 -6.38 -14.13
C THR A 911 25.06 -7.71 -14.88
N HIS A 912 23.99 -8.19 -15.52
CA HIS A 912 24.01 -9.44 -16.27
C HIS A 912 24.92 -9.40 -17.50
N VAL A 913 24.84 -8.35 -18.32
CA VAL A 913 25.61 -8.24 -19.56
C VAL A 913 27.09 -8.00 -19.25
N LEU A 914 27.40 -7.09 -18.32
CA LEU A 914 28.76 -6.80 -17.89
C LEU A 914 29.43 -8.07 -17.33
N GLY A 915 28.76 -8.78 -16.42
CA GLY A 915 29.28 -10.02 -15.85
C GLY A 915 29.51 -11.10 -16.91
N SER A 916 28.57 -11.23 -17.86
CA SER A 916 28.69 -12.21 -18.94
C SER A 916 29.81 -11.86 -19.94
N VAL A 917 30.01 -10.58 -20.24
CA VAL A 917 31.13 -10.12 -21.09
C VAL A 917 32.46 -10.34 -20.39
N LEU A 918 32.58 -9.97 -19.10
CA LEU A 918 33.79 -10.21 -18.31
C LEU A 918 34.11 -11.70 -18.22
N ALA A 919 33.14 -12.57 -17.93
CA ALA A 919 33.35 -14.01 -17.87
C ALA A 919 33.81 -14.58 -19.23
N ALA A 920 33.16 -14.18 -20.33
CA ALA A 920 33.50 -14.62 -21.67
C ALA A 920 34.90 -14.16 -22.13
N VAL A 921 35.30 -12.92 -21.81
CA VAL A 921 36.62 -12.39 -22.17
C VAL A 921 37.73 -13.02 -21.33
N ARG A 922 37.48 -13.22 -20.04
CA ARG A 922 38.50 -13.72 -19.11
C ARG A 922 38.65 -15.23 -19.16
N GLY A 923 37.60 -15.95 -19.57
CA GLY A 923 37.55 -17.42 -19.52
C GLY A 923 37.55 -17.95 -18.08
N ARG A 924 37.06 -17.15 -17.13
CA ARG A 924 37.03 -17.43 -15.69
C ARG A 924 35.67 -17.06 -15.10
N PRO A 925 35.22 -17.72 -14.02
CA PRO A 925 33.94 -17.41 -13.41
C PRO A 925 33.96 -15.98 -12.84
N VAL A 926 32.87 -15.26 -13.07
CA VAL A 926 32.59 -13.95 -12.47
C VAL A 926 31.37 -14.13 -11.58
N LEU A 927 31.37 -13.58 -10.37
CA LEU A 927 30.22 -13.63 -9.48
C LEU A 927 29.39 -12.36 -9.64
N ALA A 928 28.08 -12.49 -9.77
CA ALA A 928 27.14 -11.39 -9.54
C ALA A 928 26.23 -11.75 -8.36
N LEU A 929 26.02 -10.81 -7.44
CA LEU A 929 25.19 -11.03 -6.26
C LEU A 929 24.22 -9.89 -6.00
N ASP A 930 23.09 -10.20 -5.38
CA ASP A 930 22.17 -9.18 -4.86
C ASP A 930 22.82 -8.52 -3.62
N GLY A 931 23.00 -7.20 -3.68
CA GLY A 931 23.75 -6.43 -2.69
C GLY A 931 22.90 -5.75 -1.62
N ALA A 932 21.58 -5.79 -1.70
CA ALA A 932 20.72 -5.16 -0.70
C ALA A 932 20.11 -6.23 0.22
N PRO A 933 19.99 -5.97 1.54
CA PRO A 933 19.66 -6.99 2.53
C PRO A 933 18.29 -7.65 2.32
N ALA A 934 17.32 -6.93 1.75
CA ALA A 934 15.95 -7.43 1.56
C ALA A 934 15.41 -7.24 0.13
N ALA A 935 16.17 -6.59 -0.76
CA ALA A 935 15.75 -6.28 -2.12
C ALA A 935 16.69 -6.94 -3.13
N GLY A 936 16.18 -7.94 -3.85
CA GLY A 936 16.92 -8.65 -4.90
C GLY A 936 16.10 -8.69 -6.18
N GLU A 937 16.64 -8.15 -7.27
CA GLU A 937 15.97 -8.11 -8.58
C GLU A 937 16.69 -8.96 -9.63
N VAL A 938 17.97 -9.31 -9.41
CA VAL A 938 18.74 -10.17 -10.32
C VAL A 938 18.09 -11.55 -10.42
N TYR A 939 17.56 -12.06 -9.32
CA TYR A 939 16.87 -13.36 -9.25
C TYR A 939 15.75 -13.51 -10.30
N ALA A 940 15.04 -12.43 -10.63
CA ALA A 940 13.93 -12.46 -11.58
C ALA A 940 14.36 -12.71 -13.03
N ARG A 941 15.62 -12.40 -13.38
CA ARG A 941 16.21 -12.56 -14.73
C ARG A 941 16.79 -13.95 -14.99
N LEU A 942 16.81 -14.84 -13.98
CA LEU A 942 17.38 -16.19 -14.09
C LEU A 942 16.37 -17.21 -14.63
N ALA A 943 16.79 -18.01 -15.61
CA ALA A 943 16.00 -19.12 -16.16
C ALA A 943 15.93 -20.33 -15.22
N ARG A 944 17.06 -20.69 -14.61
CA ARG A 944 17.14 -21.70 -13.54
C ARG A 944 17.45 -20.96 -12.26
N ARG A 945 16.72 -21.23 -11.19
CA ARG A 945 16.82 -20.48 -9.94
C ARG A 945 17.38 -21.38 -8.85
N ASN A 946 18.49 -20.97 -8.25
CA ASN A 946 18.99 -21.58 -7.03
C ASN A 946 18.17 -21.04 -5.84
N PRO A 947 17.57 -21.90 -4.98
CA PRO A 947 16.80 -21.43 -3.83
C PRO A 947 17.68 -20.81 -2.72
N ALA A 948 19.00 -21.02 -2.76
CA ALA A 948 19.94 -20.43 -1.81
C ALA A 948 19.98 -18.90 -1.93
N THR A 949 20.08 -18.25 -0.78
CA THR A 949 20.22 -16.80 -0.64
C THR A 949 21.69 -16.40 -0.49
N VAL A 950 21.99 -15.11 -0.72
CA VAL A 950 23.34 -14.54 -0.46
C VAL A 950 23.80 -14.83 0.97
N ARG A 951 22.87 -14.81 1.92
CA ARG A 951 23.12 -15.07 3.33
C ARG A 951 23.48 -16.53 3.61
N ASP A 952 22.93 -17.48 2.89
CA ASP A 952 23.18 -18.92 3.13
C ASP A 952 24.65 -19.29 2.91
N LEU A 953 25.37 -18.52 2.08
CA LEU A 953 26.80 -18.69 1.89
C LEU A 953 27.61 -18.45 3.19
N THR A 954 27.10 -17.65 4.13
CA THR A 954 27.79 -17.38 5.41
C THR A 954 27.94 -18.61 6.31
N THR A 955 27.16 -19.67 6.05
CA THR A 955 27.25 -20.95 6.76
C THR A 955 28.53 -21.73 6.43
N LEU A 956 29.17 -21.41 5.30
CA LEU A 956 30.43 -22.03 4.91
C LEU A 956 31.61 -21.44 5.72
N PRO A 957 32.67 -22.23 5.92
CA PRO A 957 33.93 -21.70 6.42
C PRO A 957 34.59 -20.82 5.34
N VAL A 958 35.43 -19.85 5.75
CA VAL A 958 36.04 -18.85 4.84
C VAL A 958 36.99 -19.50 3.82
N ASP A 959 37.56 -20.65 4.15
CA ASP A 959 38.43 -21.48 3.32
C ASP A 959 37.68 -22.58 2.55
N ALA A 960 36.35 -22.50 2.45
CA ALA A 960 35.55 -23.46 1.72
C ALA A 960 36.02 -23.61 0.26
N PRO A 961 36.06 -24.86 -0.28
CA PRO A 961 36.48 -25.10 -1.66
C PRO A 961 35.48 -24.51 -2.65
N TYR A 962 35.94 -24.18 -3.86
CA TYR A 962 35.13 -23.57 -4.92
C TYR A 962 33.83 -24.34 -5.20
N GLU A 963 33.87 -25.68 -5.24
CA GLU A 963 32.70 -26.52 -5.46
C GLU A 963 31.64 -26.40 -4.35
N ALA A 964 32.04 -26.08 -3.11
CA ALA A 964 31.08 -25.82 -2.03
C ALA A 964 30.38 -24.48 -2.25
N VAL A 965 31.12 -23.44 -2.65
CA VAL A 965 30.59 -22.10 -2.94
C VAL A 965 29.65 -22.14 -4.15
N ARG A 966 30.04 -22.84 -5.22
CA ARG A 966 29.28 -22.97 -6.47
C ARG A 966 27.90 -23.63 -6.30
N ARG A 967 27.69 -24.42 -5.25
CA ARG A 967 26.37 -25.01 -4.94
C ARG A 967 25.32 -23.97 -4.58
N PHE A 968 25.73 -22.77 -4.18
CA PHE A 968 24.85 -21.66 -3.81
C PHE A 968 24.59 -20.70 -4.99
N THR A 969 25.32 -20.84 -6.10
CA THR A 969 25.21 -19.95 -7.26
C THR A 969 24.37 -20.58 -8.38
N THR A 970 23.93 -19.73 -9.32
CA THR A 970 23.31 -20.13 -10.58
C THR A 970 24.30 -19.87 -11.71
N PRO A 971 24.86 -20.91 -12.37
CA PRO A 971 25.80 -20.70 -13.48
C PRO A 971 25.05 -20.37 -14.79
N LEU A 972 25.56 -19.39 -15.52
CA LEU A 972 25.10 -19.00 -16.86
C LEU A 972 26.06 -19.55 -17.94
N PRO A 973 25.59 -19.73 -19.20
CA PRO A 973 26.43 -20.22 -20.29
C PRO A 973 27.67 -19.37 -20.60
N SER A 974 27.66 -18.09 -20.23
CA SER A 974 28.78 -17.16 -20.40
C SER A 974 29.94 -17.38 -19.40
N GLY A 975 29.72 -18.18 -18.35
CA GLY A 975 30.63 -18.30 -17.20
C GLY A 975 30.33 -17.32 -16.07
N LEU A 976 29.29 -16.47 -16.20
CA LEU A 976 28.77 -15.68 -15.09
C LEU A 976 28.05 -16.60 -14.10
N GLU A 977 28.39 -16.53 -12.82
CA GLU A 977 27.68 -17.18 -11.73
C GLU A 977 26.89 -16.14 -10.95
N VAL A 978 25.64 -16.45 -10.62
CA VAL A 978 24.74 -15.51 -9.96
C VAL A 978 24.29 -16.05 -8.60
N LEU A 979 24.60 -15.31 -7.53
CA LEU A 979 24.13 -15.53 -6.16
C LEU A 979 23.05 -14.50 -5.83
N ALA A 980 21.80 -14.83 -6.13
CA ALA A 980 20.68 -13.90 -6.01
C ALA A 980 19.58 -14.52 -5.14
N HIS A 981 18.79 -13.68 -4.48
CA HIS A 981 17.68 -14.12 -3.63
C HIS A 981 16.35 -13.56 -4.11
N SER A 982 15.28 -14.33 -3.95
CA SER A 982 13.93 -13.83 -4.18
C SER A 982 13.57 -12.78 -3.10
N ALA A 983 12.85 -11.72 -3.48
CA ALA A 983 12.28 -10.76 -2.55
C ALA A 983 11.36 -11.40 -1.47
N SER A 984 10.87 -12.62 -1.70
CA SER A 984 10.06 -13.37 -0.73
C SER A 984 10.89 -14.16 0.31
N HIS A 985 12.19 -14.30 0.08
CA HIS A 985 13.11 -15.14 0.86
C HIS A 985 14.21 -14.35 1.60
N SER A 986 14.32 -13.03 1.41
CA SER A 986 15.29 -12.20 2.14
C SER A 986 14.63 -11.16 3.04
N SER A 987 15.24 -10.91 4.19
CA SER A 987 14.74 -10.04 5.24
C SER A 987 15.90 -9.23 5.83
N ALA A 988 15.66 -7.99 6.21
CA ALA A 988 16.70 -7.13 6.80
C ALA A 988 17.30 -7.76 8.07
N SER A 989 18.60 -8.06 8.03
CA SER A 989 19.37 -8.58 9.16
C SER A 989 20.17 -7.43 9.80
N PRO A 990 20.12 -7.24 11.13
CA PRO A 990 21.01 -6.30 11.83
C PRO A 990 22.48 -6.69 11.68
N ALA A 991 22.76 -7.97 11.40
CA ALA A 991 24.10 -8.49 11.16
C ALA A 991 24.52 -8.40 9.68
N TYR A 992 23.70 -7.78 8.82
CA TYR A 992 23.97 -7.65 7.39
C TYR A 992 25.40 -7.17 7.06
N PRO A 993 25.96 -6.14 7.74
CA PRO A 993 27.32 -5.69 7.44
C PRO A 993 28.40 -6.78 7.64
N ASP A 994 28.25 -7.65 8.63
CA ASP A 994 29.19 -8.76 8.86
C ASP A 994 28.92 -9.92 7.89
N GLU A 995 27.64 -10.20 7.63
CA GLU A 995 27.22 -11.22 6.66
C GLU A 995 27.76 -10.90 5.26
N TYR A 996 27.61 -9.66 4.80
CA TYR A 996 28.10 -9.21 3.50
C TYR A 996 29.64 -9.27 3.40
N ARG A 997 30.35 -8.80 4.43
CA ARG A 997 31.83 -8.92 4.48
C ARG A 997 32.28 -10.38 4.41
N ARG A 998 31.62 -11.27 5.17
CA ARG A 998 31.93 -12.71 5.14
C ARG A 998 31.66 -13.35 3.78
N VAL A 999 30.58 -12.96 3.11
CA VAL A 999 30.29 -13.39 1.72
C VAL A 999 31.42 -12.97 0.79
N LEU A 1000 31.91 -11.73 0.90
CA LEU A 1000 33.04 -11.26 0.11
C LEU A 1000 34.34 -11.98 0.45
N ASP A 1001 34.63 -12.27 1.73
CA ASP A 1001 35.83 -12.99 2.14
C ASP A 1001 35.88 -14.43 1.59
N ILE A 1002 34.70 -15.07 1.47
CA ILE A 1002 34.55 -16.38 0.81
C ILE A 1002 34.70 -16.23 -0.72
N ALA A 1003 34.03 -15.24 -1.31
CA ALA A 1003 33.99 -15.05 -2.76
C ALA A 1003 35.34 -14.62 -3.35
N ASP A 1004 36.07 -13.73 -2.68
CA ASP A 1004 37.30 -13.11 -3.19
C ASP A 1004 38.43 -14.11 -3.47
N ARG A 1005 38.38 -15.29 -2.83
CA ARG A 1005 39.36 -16.36 -3.06
C ARG A 1005 39.16 -17.07 -4.40
N HIS A 1006 37.92 -17.09 -4.90
CA HIS A 1006 37.50 -17.92 -6.03
C HIS A 1006 37.13 -17.10 -7.27
N TYR A 1007 36.62 -15.87 -7.09
CA TYR A 1007 36.14 -15.03 -8.18
C TYR A 1007 37.07 -13.82 -8.38
N PRO A 1008 37.73 -13.67 -9.54
CA PRO A 1008 38.56 -12.49 -9.84
C PRO A 1008 37.77 -11.18 -9.91
N VAL A 1009 36.46 -11.25 -10.16
CA VAL A 1009 35.55 -10.11 -10.20
C VAL A 1009 34.24 -10.49 -9.50
N VAL A 1010 33.79 -9.64 -8.59
CA VAL A 1010 32.51 -9.74 -7.89
C VAL A 1010 31.68 -8.49 -8.22
N LEU A 1011 30.50 -8.69 -8.80
CA LEU A 1011 29.53 -7.65 -9.13
C LEU A 1011 28.42 -7.63 -8.06
N THR A 1012 28.28 -6.53 -7.35
CA THR A 1012 27.23 -6.33 -6.36
C THR A 1012 26.12 -5.47 -6.95
N ASP A 1013 24.93 -6.05 -7.13
CA ASP A 1013 23.74 -5.39 -7.68
C ASP A 1013 22.94 -4.71 -6.56
N TRP A 1014 22.98 -3.38 -6.49
CA TRP A 1014 22.25 -2.63 -5.46
C TRP A 1014 20.85 -2.24 -5.95
N ALA A 1015 19.82 -2.96 -5.50
CA ALA A 1015 18.45 -2.78 -5.97
C ALA A 1015 17.77 -1.45 -5.60
N PRO A 1016 17.89 -0.96 -4.36
CA PRO A 1016 17.25 0.30 -3.97
C PRO A 1016 17.78 1.48 -4.79
N ALA A 1017 16.88 2.27 -5.38
CA ALA A 1017 17.26 3.49 -6.09
C ALA A 1017 17.79 4.59 -5.13
N ARG A 1018 17.41 4.51 -3.85
CA ARG A 1018 17.96 5.37 -2.79
C ARG A 1018 19.09 4.65 -2.07
N LEU A 1019 20.14 5.40 -1.78
CA LEU A 1019 21.28 4.95 -0.99
C LEU A 1019 20.92 5.03 0.49
N GLU A 1020 20.36 3.95 1.03
CA GLU A 1020 20.04 3.80 2.46
C GLU A 1020 21.30 3.53 3.29
N GLU A 1021 21.24 3.67 4.63
CA GLU A 1021 22.39 3.48 5.53
C GLU A 1021 23.13 2.15 5.33
N SER A 1022 22.40 1.08 5.01
CA SER A 1022 22.98 -0.24 4.74
C SER A 1022 23.86 -0.32 3.49
N VAL A 1023 23.89 0.70 2.64
CA VAL A 1023 24.78 0.74 1.47
C VAL A 1023 26.24 1.05 1.86
N GLN A 1024 26.49 1.68 3.01
CA GLN A 1024 27.84 2.08 3.41
C GLN A 1024 28.81 0.90 3.46
N VAL A 1025 28.38 -0.26 4.01
CA VAL A 1025 29.23 -1.47 4.02
C VAL A 1025 29.54 -2.00 2.61
N VAL A 1026 28.62 -1.78 1.66
CA VAL A 1026 28.83 -2.14 0.25
C VAL A 1026 29.83 -1.16 -0.37
N LEU A 1027 29.66 0.15 -0.16
CA LEU A 1027 30.55 1.19 -0.67
C LEU A 1027 31.98 1.08 -0.09
N ASP A 1028 32.11 0.80 1.21
CA ASP A 1028 33.39 0.51 1.88
C ASP A 1028 34.18 -0.61 1.19
N ALA A 1029 33.46 -1.60 0.67
CA ALA A 1029 34.03 -2.76 -0.01
C ALA A 1029 34.18 -2.56 -1.52
N THR A 1030 33.72 -1.44 -2.08
CA THR A 1030 33.63 -1.22 -3.54
C THR A 1030 34.93 -0.62 -4.08
N ASP A 1031 35.51 -1.28 -5.09
CA ASP A 1031 36.66 -0.72 -5.82
C ASP A 1031 36.22 0.16 -7.00
N ARG A 1032 35.12 -0.21 -7.66
CA ARG A 1032 34.56 0.51 -8.81
C ARG A 1032 33.04 0.61 -8.69
N LEU A 1033 32.52 1.82 -8.80
CA LEU A 1033 31.08 2.06 -8.88
C LEU A 1033 30.65 2.19 -10.34
N VAL A 1034 29.55 1.54 -10.71
CA VAL A 1034 28.89 1.66 -12.01
C VAL A 1034 27.50 2.24 -11.79
N LEU A 1035 27.23 3.43 -12.34
CA LEU A 1035 25.96 4.11 -12.20
C LEU A 1035 25.15 4.03 -13.51
N CYS A 1036 24.03 3.33 -13.48
CA CYS A 1036 23.16 3.16 -14.64
C CYS A 1036 22.12 4.28 -14.73
N CYS A 1037 21.97 4.87 -15.91
CA CYS A 1037 20.97 5.88 -16.23
C CYS A 1037 20.49 5.75 -17.69
N THR A 1038 19.41 6.46 -18.04
CA THR A 1038 18.99 6.63 -19.43
C THR A 1038 19.47 7.99 -19.95
N THR A 1039 19.45 8.20 -21.27
CA THR A 1039 19.78 9.50 -21.88
C THR A 1039 18.67 10.57 -21.75
N GLY A 1040 17.63 10.32 -20.95
CA GLY A 1040 16.57 11.30 -20.68
C GLY A 1040 16.97 12.27 -19.57
N ALA A 1041 16.54 13.54 -19.68
CA ALA A 1041 16.92 14.60 -18.76
C ALA A 1041 16.68 14.25 -17.27
N ASP A 1042 15.52 13.70 -16.93
CA ASP A 1042 15.17 13.32 -15.55
C ASP A 1042 16.11 12.24 -15.00
N SER A 1043 16.46 11.25 -15.82
CA SER A 1043 17.38 10.18 -15.40
C SER A 1043 18.80 10.71 -15.23
N LEU A 1044 19.22 11.70 -16.00
CA LEU A 1044 20.54 12.34 -15.87
C LEU A 1044 20.58 13.23 -14.62
N THR A 1045 19.48 13.87 -14.26
CA THR A 1045 19.36 14.62 -13.01
C THR A 1045 19.42 13.69 -11.80
N ALA A 1046 18.66 12.59 -11.81
CA ALA A 1046 18.71 11.59 -10.75
C ALA A 1046 20.09 10.92 -10.60
N ALA A 1047 20.79 10.67 -11.72
CA ALA A 1047 22.14 10.13 -11.70
C ALA A 1047 23.13 11.10 -11.03
N ARG A 1048 23.03 12.40 -11.32
CA ARG A 1048 23.86 13.42 -10.66
C ARG A 1048 23.60 13.45 -9.16
N ALA A 1049 22.33 13.53 -8.74
CA ALA A 1049 21.97 13.49 -7.33
C ALA A 1049 22.50 12.25 -6.60
N THR A 1050 22.52 11.09 -7.27
CA THR A 1050 23.08 9.85 -6.68
C THR A 1050 24.58 9.97 -6.42
N LEU A 1051 25.35 10.59 -7.33
CA LEU A 1051 26.78 10.84 -7.12
C LEU A 1051 27.01 11.83 -5.98
N ASP A 1052 26.22 12.90 -5.93
CA ASP A 1052 26.31 13.90 -4.86
C ASP A 1052 26.06 13.23 -3.48
N THR A 1053 25.07 12.32 -3.37
CA THR A 1053 24.86 11.53 -2.16
C THR A 1053 26.04 10.61 -1.81
N VAL A 1054 26.72 10.01 -2.79
CA VAL A 1054 27.93 9.19 -2.53
C VAL A 1054 29.06 10.05 -1.95
N GLU A 1055 29.18 11.31 -2.40
CA GLU A 1055 30.13 12.27 -1.86
C GLU A 1055 29.78 12.69 -0.43
N GLU A 1056 28.50 13.00 -0.18
CA GLU A 1056 27.98 13.35 1.15
C GLU A 1056 28.18 12.21 2.17
N LEU A 1057 28.11 10.95 1.73
CA LEU A 1057 28.38 9.77 2.56
C LEU A 1057 29.87 9.54 2.85
N GLY A 1058 30.77 10.38 2.31
CA GLY A 1058 32.21 10.33 2.57
C GLY A 1058 33.04 9.54 1.57
N TYR A 1059 32.50 9.25 0.36
CA TYR A 1059 33.21 8.50 -0.68
C TYR A 1059 33.53 9.33 -1.96
N PRO A 1060 34.21 10.49 -1.86
CA PRO A 1060 34.46 11.37 -2.99
C PRO A 1060 35.35 10.73 -4.07
N ALA A 1061 36.35 9.94 -3.68
CA ALA A 1061 37.18 9.20 -4.63
C ALA A 1061 36.38 8.17 -5.44
N LEU A 1062 35.37 7.53 -4.82
CA LEU A 1062 34.49 6.59 -5.49
C LEU A 1062 33.56 7.30 -6.47
N SER A 1063 32.98 8.45 -6.07
CA SER A 1063 32.19 9.32 -6.96
C SER A 1063 33.00 9.76 -8.19
N ARG A 1064 34.23 10.26 -7.98
CA ARG A 1064 35.14 10.67 -9.07
C ARG A 1064 35.50 9.53 -10.02
N ASN A 1065 35.61 8.31 -9.52
CA ASN A 1065 36.00 7.14 -10.31
C ASN A 1065 34.82 6.30 -10.81
N THR A 1066 33.59 6.78 -10.64
CA THR A 1066 32.37 6.09 -11.07
C THR A 1066 32.25 6.04 -12.59
N VAL A 1067 31.93 4.87 -13.14
CA VAL A 1067 31.63 4.71 -14.57
C VAL A 1067 30.13 4.87 -14.79
N VAL A 1068 29.73 5.96 -15.44
CA VAL A 1068 28.32 6.22 -15.78
C VAL A 1068 27.94 5.48 -17.05
N VAL A 1069 26.87 4.69 -17.01
CA VAL A 1069 26.33 3.93 -18.14
C VAL A 1069 25.02 4.59 -18.60
N ALA A 1070 25.06 5.27 -19.74
CA ALA A 1070 23.93 5.99 -20.31
C ALA A 1070 23.26 5.15 -21.42
N THR A 1071 22.11 4.57 -21.10
CA THR A 1071 21.38 3.68 -22.02
C THR A 1071 20.35 4.45 -22.85
N ARG A 1072 20.34 4.19 -24.16
CA ARG A 1072 19.33 4.76 -25.09
C ARG A 1072 18.10 3.86 -25.18
N LEU A 1073 16.92 4.43 -24.95
CA LEU A 1073 15.63 3.77 -25.09
C LEU A 1073 15.01 4.04 -26.48
N SER A 1074 14.08 3.19 -26.92
CA SER A 1074 13.35 3.35 -28.19
C SER A 1074 12.03 4.08 -27.96
N GLY A 1075 11.68 5.08 -28.80
CA GLY A 1075 10.38 5.78 -28.76
C GLY A 1075 10.45 7.22 -29.29
N MET A 1076 9.27 7.82 -29.55
CA MET A 1076 9.09 9.18 -30.10
C MET A 1076 8.97 10.28 -29.03
N GLU A 1077 8.96 9.92 -27.74
CA GLU A 1077 8.63 10.85 -26.63
C GLU A 1077 9.80 11.18 -25.67
N ALA A 1078 11.02 10.73 -25.94
CA ALA A 1078 12.15 11.15 -25.12
C ALA A 1078 12.88 12.32 -25.80
N VAL A 1079 12.93 13.49 -25.15
CA VAL A 1079 13.99 14.48 -25.42
C VAL A 1079 15.31 13.80 -25.03
N ILE A 1080 15.98 13.20 -26.02
CA ILE A 1080 17.26 12.52 -25.83
C ILE A 1080 18.34 13.60 -25.76
N ALA A 1081 19.01 13.70 -24.62
CA ALA A 1081 20.17 14.57 -24.48
C ALA A 1081 21.24 14.17 -25.50
N ARG A 1082 21.88 15.16 -26.14
CA ARG A 1082 22.98 14.88 -27.09
C ARG A 1082 24.16 14.31 -26.31
N ASP A 1083 24.94 13.41 -26.92
CA ASP A 1083 26.11 12.79 -26.26
C ASP A 1083 27.08 13.81 -25.65
N GLY A 1084 27.23 14.98 -26.28
CA GLY A 1084 28.03 16.09 -25.75
C GLY A 1084 27.50 16.65 -24.43
N GLU A 1085 26.19 16.76 -24.26
CA GLU A 1085 25.55 17.24 -23.04
C GLU A 1085 25.71 16.23 -21.89
N VAL A 1086 25.54 14.94 -22.18
CA VAL A 1086 25.76 13.87 -21.19
C VAL A 1086 27.24 13.81 -20.79
N ARG A 1087 28.18 13.98 -21.74
CA ARG A 1087 29.63 14.06 -21.45
C ARG A 1087 29.99 15.28 -20.60
N MET A 1088 29.41 16.44 -20.90
CA MET A 1088 29.57 17.66 -20.09
C MET A 1088 29.05 17.47 -18.68
N ARG A 1089 27.91 16.78 -18.53
CA ARG A 1089 27.29 16.51 -17.23
C ARG A 1089 28.00 15.43 -16.43
N PHE A 1090 28.80 14.56 -17.05
CA PHE A 1090 29.58 13.52 -16.37
C PHE A 1090 31.01 13.46 -16.94
N PRO A 1091 31.88 14.43 -16.62
CA PRO A 1091 33.22 14.52 -17.19
C PRO A 1091 34.22 13.52 -16.58
N ASN A 1092 33.88 12.94 -15.43
CA ASN A 1092 34.78 12.11 -14.63
C ASN A 1092 35.06 10.73 -15.28
N GLY A 1093 36.19 10.09 -14.93
CA GLY A 1093 36.46 8.67 -15.25
C GLY A 1093 36.48 8.28 -16.74
N GLY A 1094 36.86 9.20 -17.63
CA GLY A 1094 36.86 8.98 -19.09
C GLY A 1094 35.49 9.19 -19.77
N GLY A 1095 34.52 9.79 -19.07
CA GLY A 1095 33.18 10.10 -19.57
C GLY A 1095 32.20 8.92 -19.54
N PRO A 1096 30.92 9.14 -19.85
CA PRO A 1096 29.89 8.09 -19.84
C PRO A 1096 30.08 7.05 -20.95
N VAL A 1097 29.78 5.79 -20.64
CA VAL A 1097 29.65 4.71 -21.63
C VAL A 1097 28.23 4.72 -22.19
N PHE A 1098 28.10 4.93 -23.50
CA PHE A 1098 26.79 4.97 -24.16
C PHE A 1098 26.38 3.58 -24.66
N VAL A 1099 25.31 3.05 -24.09
CA VAL A 1099 24.73 1.77 -24.53
C VAL A 1099 23.61 2.06 -25.53
N PRO A 1100 23.73 1.64 -26.80
CA PRO A 1100 22.68 1.84 -27.79
C PRO A 1100 21.46 0.98 -27.50
N PHE A 1101 20.29 1.37 -28.04
CA PHE A 1101 19.11 0.53 -27.97
C PHE A 1101 19.34 -0.82 -28.67
N ASP A 1102 19.14 -1.90 -27.92
CA ASP A 1102 19.20 -3.27 -28.41
C ASP A 1102 17.87 -3.98 -28.12
N PRO A 1103 17.14 -4.45 -29.16
CA PRO A 1103 15.89 -5.18 -28.96
C PRO A 1103 16.03 -6.40 -28.05
N HIS A 1104 17.17 -7.09 -28.08
CA HIS A 1104 17.38 -8.28 -27.24
C HIS A 1104 17.38 -7.92 -25.74
N LEU A 1105 17.98 -6.78 -25.38
CA LEU A 1105 18.02 -6.26 -24.01
C LEU A 1105 16.66 -5.72 -23.52
N SER A 1106 15.77 -5.35 -24.45
CA SER A 1106 14.41 -4.88 -24.12
C SER A 1106 13.46 -6.02 -23.71
N SER A 1107 13.78 -7.28 -24.02
CA SER A 1107 12.98 -8.43 -23.62
C SER A 1107 13.14 -8.75 -22.13
N SER A 1108 12.08 -9.22 -21.47
CA SER A 1108 12.10 -9.68 -20.07
C SER A 1108 12.73 -11.07 -19.88
N GLY A 1109 13.26 -11.67 -20.95
CA GLY A 1109 13.86 -13.00 -20.95
C GLY A 1109 15.34 -13.04 -20.53
N VAL A 1110 15.91 -14.24 -20.64
CA VAL A 1110 17.34 -14.51 -20.39
C VAL A 1110 18.20 -13.78 -21.41
N VAL A 1111 19.20 -13.06 -20.91
CA VAL A 1111 20.12 -12.30 -21.74
C VAL A 1111 21.20 -13.22 -22.31
N ASP A 1112 21.12 -13.47 -23.62
CA ASP A 1112 22.16 -14.14 -24.40
C ASP A 1112 23.09 -13.11 -25.07
N VAL A 1113 24.35 -13.04 -24.63
CA VAL A 1113 25.35 -12.10 -25.16
C VAL A 1113 25.66 -12.35 -26.64
N GLY A 1114 25.55 -13.59 -27.12
CA GLY A 1114 25.81 -13.95 -28.52
C GLY A 1114 24.78 -13.39 -29.50
N ARG A 1115 23.62 -12.95 -29.01
CA ARG A 1115 22.53 -12.34 -29.81
C ARG A 1115 22.54 -10.82 -29.81
N LEU A 1116 23.45 -10.19 -29.05
CA LEU A 1116 23.57 -8.74 -28.99
C LEU A 1116 24.12 -8.17 -30.29
N ARG A 1117 23.68 -6.98 -30.67
CA ARG A 1117 24.26 -6.26 -31.80
C ARG A 1117 25.71 -5.91 -31.48
N SER A 1118 26.58 -5.93 -32.49
CA SER A 1118 28.01 -5.66 -32.29
C SER A 1118 28.31 -4.29 -31.67
N ARG A 1119 27.43 -3.29 -31.85
CA ARG A 1119 27.55 -1.97 -31.19
C ARG A 1119 27.28 -2.06 -29.68
N SER A 1120 26.28 -2.84 -29.26
CA SER A 1120 25.97 -3.09 -27.86
C SER A 1120 27.09 -3.89 -27.19
N VAL A 1121 27.59 -4.95 -27.87
CA VAL A 1121 28.74 -5.73 -27.40
C VAL A 1121 29.97 -4.84 -27.22
N LYS A 1122 30.28 -3.96 -28.19
CA LYS A 1122 31.41 -3.02 -28.07
C LYS A 1122 31.25 -2.07 -26.87
N ALA A 1123 30.06 -1.54 -26.63
CA ALA A 1123 29.80 -0.67 -25.48
C ALA A 1123 29.99 -1.39 -24.14
N PHE A 1124 29.49 -2.62 -23.99
CA PHE A 1124 29.70 -3.41 -22.78
C PHE A 1124 31.14 -3.91 -22.63
N LEU A 1125 31.87 -4.10 -23.73
CA LEU A 1125 33.29 -4.40 -23.71
C LEU A 1125 34.13 -3.19 -23.26
N GLU A 1126 33.74 -1.98 -23.68
CA GLU A 1126 34.32 -0.73 -23.16
C GLU A 1126 34.07 -0.59 -21.66
N LEU A 1127 32.84 -0.86 -21.20
CA LEU A 1127 32.50 -0.88 -19.77
C LEU A 1127 33.36 -1.91 -19.01
N ALA A 1128 33.48 -3.13 -19.55
CA ALA A 1128 34.29 -4.20 -18.95
C ALA A 1128 35.77 -3.80 -18.83
N ALA A 1129 36.34 -3.15 -19.85
CA ALA A 1129 37.71 -2.65 -19.79
C ALA A 1129 37.89 -1.60 -18.69
N ARG A 1130 37.00 -0.59 -18.62
CA ARG A 1130 37.07 0.49 -17.61
C ARG A 1130 36.92 -0.02 -16.17
N VAL A 1131 36.12 -1.07 -15.97
CA VAL A 1131 35.93 -1.70 -14.65
C VAL A 1131 37.18 -2.47 -14.21
N VAL A 1132 37.92 -3.06 -15.15
CA VAL A 1132 39.15 -3.83 -14.87
C VAL A 1132 40.37 -2.94 -14.73
N ASP A 1133 40.43 -1.84 -15.47
CA ASP A 1133 41.55 -0.90 -15.44
C ASP A 1133 41.83 -0.39 -14.02
N GLU A 1134 43.10 -0.17 -13.73
CA GLU A 1134 43.55 0.32 -12.43
C GLU A 1134 42.97 1.70 -12.14
N VAL A 1135 42.57 1.90 -10.89
CA VAL A 1135 42.18 3.23 -10.39
C VAL A 1135 43.49 3.98 -10.17
N PRO A 1136 43.68 5.19 -10.72
CA PRO A 1136 44.81 6.02 -10.33
C PRO A 1136 44.73 6.22 -8.81
N GLU A 1137 45.73 5.75 -8.06
CA GLU A 1137 45.81 6.10 -6.65
C GLU A 1137 46.16 7.59 -6.57
N ASP A 1138 45.25 8.40 -6.01
CA ASP A 1138 45.63 9.70 -5.46
C ASP A 1138 46.62 9.37 -4.34
N GLY A 1139 47.91 9.54 -4.61
CA GLY A 1139 48.92 9.56 -3.56
C GLY A 1139 48.56 10.59 -2.50
N PRO A 1140 49.02 10.44 -1.25
CA PRO A 1140 48.74 11.40 -0.20
C PRO A 1140 49.57 12.67 -0.48
N ASP A 1141 49.06 13.56 -1.33
CA ASP A 1141 49.36 15.00 -1.42
C ASP A 1141 48.67 15.57 -2.67
N GLY A 1142 47.62 16.37 -2.45
CA GLY A 1142 46.85 17.05 -3.50
C GLY A 1142 45.61 17.76 -2.98
#